data_AF-A0A6H9K3T0-F1
#
_entry.id   AF-A0A6H9K3T0-F1
#
_cell.length_a   1.000
_cell.length_b   1.000
_cell.length_c   1.000
_cell.angle_alpha   90.00
_cell.angle_beta   90.00
_cell.angle_gamma   90.00
#
_symmetry.space_group_name_H-M   'P 1'
#
loop_
_entity.id
_entity.type
_entity.pdbx_description
1 polymer ?
#
loop_
_entity_poly.entity_id
_entity_poly.type
_entity_poly.pdbx_seq_one_letter_code
_entity_poly.pdbx_strand_id
1 'polypeptide(L)'
;MNTKKLLSLVLASSTAMIFSNAFATAKIDKPLSDELERVGSNELVNAYVVLDDRITYTDLMEMLEREGLQNLNKFEKRPFIKRTLKEFAKNEQREILSFLERNKELGSVSKLVSLWTNNVVAFSATKDVILELANFDKIGRISFDKTYIEEELTDFKPDPIPKNIFTLNPTFNDTNPGLIMIRAHEVWEDLGYHGAGVVVANLDSGTDYEHPDLGPNIWNNLGEDADGDGVTMELIGGVWSFDPGDLNGVDDDNNGYTDDLVGWNMGNNNNDPQGSSSHGTSTAGQVCGNGANGTITGVAPQANCMILQVTGGQTSFWEAQQYAMDKDADVITSSYSYKFNGSSPDYAMFRQNTDMELALGIIHTNSTSNNGNNTGNEPIPYNISAPGNSPPPWIHPDQTLVGGLSSVIGSGNINVNTGIIESSSPHGPAAWEDIQANHPGYPYTLPSNYHDYPYETQTGAIGLLKPDVSSPGASTQSTLPGGGYGSFGGTSSATPHLAGVCALMLSASPTLTPADISKFMQLTSVDLGAPGKDPRYGAGMVDAYEAVSAVAQPIMQGYLTDANGNIIPNASVKSPSTLAHTDSTGFYQVRVPADTIQTVTFYKYGFDFLTKDVFMTTLDTLDFDTTLVASQMGSFVGTVTDEVDQSPVEASLEVNIYVFDEEMSIETTTDANGNFAFPSIPMSQTGYLEYVSTTVKPPFNYSEKTFEDIITVTAGGNTQETYEVPRTDLILVDDDGGDNLESIYITALDNLGLRYFIWDVEEFGEISADTLNSLFNRNVIWFTGYQQNTDVLTTDNLTALESFLNQGGNILLSGTSVGNSVSGLNFGNNFVGALIDPIGTTNSFVKGTTHPVGDTKLYNVSVPTQSNKDGFTLAGGEAVISYGVTGNFAPAVVANTGNNWSVVLTGFEASGIYDLNGNPSLSTLDTFLGNVYNWWGTLTDIRELDLTAPISYSLAQNYPNPFNPSTKITFTLPQEESLKIFVYNVKGQLVKTLFDSKGNFGFNSVVWNGTDDLGKSVSSGIYFYKLETASGFSEIKKMTFLK
;
A
#
# COMPACT_ATOMS: atom_id res chain seq x y z
N MET A 1 71.25 35.77 -20.82
CA MET A 1 70.07 35.64 -21.72
C MET A 1 69.96 34.17 -22.11
N ASN A 2 68.88 33.42 -21.87
CA ASN A 2 67.55 33.83 -21.45
C ASN A 2 66.93 32.75 -20.55
N THR A 3 66.82 33.10 -19.28
CA THR A 3 66.01 32.52 -18.19
C THR A 3 64.49 32.59 -18.44
N LYS A 4 64.04 32.71 -19.69
CA LYS A 4 62.62 32.86 -20.07
C LYS A 4 61.97 31.59 -20.66
N LYS A 5 62.70 30.49 -20.83
CA LYS A 5 62.15 29.21 -21.36
C LYS A 5 61.93 28.11 -20.32
N LEU A 6 62.43 28.27 -19.08
CA LEU A 6 62.15 27.31 -17.99
C LEU A 6 60.91 27.69 -17.16
N LEU A 7 60.45 28.95 -17.22
CA LEU A 7 59.28 29.38 -16.44
C LEU A 7 57.94 29.11 -17.13
N SER A 8 57.92 28.91 -18.45
CA SER A 8 56.68 28.65 -19.20
C SER A 8 56.30 27.16 -19.30
N LEU A 9 57.17 26.23 -18.88
CA LEU A 9 56.85 24.79 -18.81
C LEU A 9 56.37 24.35 -17.41
N VAL A 10 56.58 25.18 -16.38
CA VAL A 10 56.11 24.94 -15.00
C VAL A 10 54.68 25.49 -14.78
N LEU A 11 54.20 26.39 -15.65
CA LEU A 11 52.85 26.97 -15.57
C LEU A 11 51.78 26.25 -16.43
N ALA A 12 52.21 25.43 -17.41
CA ALA A 12 51.30 24.60 -18.22
C ALA A 12 51.11 23.18 -17.65
N SER A 13 52.05 22.70 -16.82
CA SER A 13 51.91 21.44 -16.07
C SER A 13 51.08 21.60 -14.80
N SER A 14 51.08 22.79 -14.19
CA SER A 14 50.22 23.10 -13.05
C SER A 14 48.76 23.31 -13.45
N THR A 15 48.45 23.91 -14.60
CA THR A 15 47.05 24.03 -15.05
C THR A 15 46.46 22.69 -15.52
N ALA A 16 47.22 21.83 -16.20
CA ALA A 16 46.76 20.48 -16.55
C ALA A 16 46.62 19.55 -15.32
N MET A 17 47.52 19.65 -14.32
CA MET A 17 47.37 18.95 -13.04
C MET A 17 46.21 19.49 -12.18
N ILE A 18 45.93 20.80 -12.24
CA ILE A 18 44.80 21.39 -11.51
C ILE A 18 43.47 20.95 -12.13
N PHE A 19 43.38 20.83 -13.46
CA PHE A 19 42.20 20.28 -14.13
C PHE A 19 42.06 18.76 -13.91
N SER A 20 43.14 17.97 -13.94
CA SER A 20 43.06 16.52 -13.68
C SER A 20 42.70 16.22 -12.21
N ASN A 21 43.23 16.98 -11.25
CA ASN A 21 42.86 16.81 -9.84
C ASN A 21 41.41 17.24 -9.56
N ALA A 22 40.88 18.25 -10.25
CA ALA A 22 39.49 18.67 -10.08
C ALA A 22 38.47 17.63 -10.57
N PHE A 23 38.76 16.95 -11.69
CA PHE A 23 37.93 15.82 -12.17
C PHE A 23 38.08 14.57 -11.30
N ALA A 24 39.30 14.25 -10.84
CA ALA A 24 39.53 13.13 -9.92
C ALA A 24 38.84 13.32 -8.55
N THR A 25 38.71 14.55 -8.05
CA THR A 25 37.95 14.82 -6.82
C THR A 25 36.43 14.74 -7.01
N ALA A 26 35.91 14.80 -8.24
CA ALA A 26 34.46 14.80 -8.48
C ALA A 26 33.80 13.43 -8.30
N LYS A 27 34.56 12.33 -8.46
CA LYS A 27 34.06 10.96 -8.27
C LYS A 27 34.19 10.46 -6.83
N ILE A 28 34.90 11.18 -5.96
CA ILE A 28 35.12 10.78 -4.56
C ILE A 28 34.10 11.50 -3.70
N ASP A 29 33.27 10.74 -2.99
CA ASP A 29 32.25 11.33 -2.13
C ASP A 29 32.84 12.05 -0.93
N LYS A 30 32.08 13.01 -0.39
CA LYS A 30 32.50 13.86 0.71
C LYS A 30 33.01 13.07 1.94
N PRO A 31 32.33 12.01 2.43
CA PRO A 31 32.84 11.24 3.57
C PRO A 31 34.20 10.60 3.32
N LEU A 32 34.44 10.10 2.10
CA LEU A 32 35.73 9.51 1.73
C LEU A 32 36.81 10.59 1.61
N SER A 33 36.49 11.72 0.99
CA SER A 33 37.41 12.84 0.88
C SER A 33 37.91 13.32 2.26
N ASP A 34 36.99 13.46 3.22
CA ASP A 34 37.31 13.85 4.61
C ASP A 34 38.23 12.84 5.29
N GLU A 35 37.97 11.55 5.09
CA GLU A 35 38.82 10.49 5.65
C GLU A 35 40.21 10.50 5.01
N LEU A 36 40.30 10.67 3.69
CA LEU A 36 41.58 10.77 2.98
C LEU A 36 42.40 11.98 3.42
N GLU A 37 41.79 13.07 3.86
CA GLU A 37 42.50 14.21 4.45
C GLU A 37 43.09 13.91 5.84
N ARG A 38 42.45 13.00 6.59
CA ARG A 38 42.82 12.64 7.96
C ARG A 38 43.95 11.62 8.03
N VAL A 39 43.93 10.63 7.14
CA VAL A 39 44.84 9.47 7.18
C VAL A 39 46.23 9.74 6.59
N GLY A 40 47.22 8.95 7.00
CA GLY A 40 48.56 9.00 6.41
C GLY A 40 48.64 8.37 5.01
N SER A 41 49.63 8.73 4.20
CA SER A 41 49.78 8.21 2.81
C SER A 41 49.88 6.68 2.69
N ASN A 42 50.35 5.99 3.73
CA ASN A 42 50.51 4.53 3.75
C ASN A 42 49.40 3.82 4.55
N GLU A 43 48.44 4.56 5.10
CA GLU A 43 47.30 3.98 5.82
C GLU A 43 46.27 3.46 4.81
N LEU A 44 45.74 2.27 5.06
CA LEU A 44 44.73 1.66 4.21
C LEU A 44 43.35 2.15 4.64
N VAL A 45 42.56 2.61 3.66
CA VAL A 45 41.20 3.10 3.86
C VAL A 45 40.25 2.14 3.17
N ASN A 46 39.20 1.73 3.90
CA ASN A 46 38.12 0.91 3.34
C ASN A 46 37.24 1.78 2.44
N ALA A 47 37.11 1.40 1.18
CA ALA A 47 36.34 2.12 0.19
C ALA A 47 35.70 1.15 -0.79
N TYR A 48 34.73 1.64 -1.54
CA TYR A 48 34.13 0.90 -2.64
C TYR A 48 33.92 1.79 -3.85
N VAL A 49 34.00 1.19 -5.04
CA VAL A 49 33.67 1.85 -6.30
C VAL A 49 32.33 1.35 -6.81
N VAL A 50 31.48 2.28 -7.22
CA VAL A 50 30.23 2.00 -7.93
C VAL A 50 30.47 2.31 -9.41
N LEU A 51 30.28 1.31 -10.27
CA LEU A 51 30.42 1.48 -11.72
C LEU A 51 29.14 2.10 -12.31
N ASP A 52 29.29 2.85 -13.41
CA ASP A 52 28.18 3.56 -14.06
C ASP A 52 27.10 2.60 -14.58
N ASP A 53 27.51 1.55 -15.28
CA ASP A 53 26.62 0.57 -15.89
C ASP A 53 26.22 -0.52 -14.90
N ARG A 54 24.92 -0.84 -14.84
CA ARG A 54 24.34 -1.89 -13.98
C ARG A 54 23.20 -2.59 -14.72
N ILE A 55 23.01 -3.88 -14.45
CA ILE A 55 21.84 -4.63 -14.90
C ILE A 55 20.72 -4.41 -13.88
N THR A 56 19.56 -3.94 -14.32
CA THR A 56 18.38 -3.76 -13.46
C THR A 56 17.51 -5.01 -13.41
N TYR A 57 16.55 -5.06 -12.49
CA TYR A 57 15.53 -6.11 -12.46
C TYR A 57 14.77 -6.20 -13.79
N THR A 58 14.38 -5.06 -14.36
CA THR A 58 13.66 -4.98 -15.64
C THR A 58 14.50 -5.58 -16.77
N ASP A 59 15.80 -5.27 -16.83
CA ASP A 59 16.70 -5.85 -17.85
C ASP A 59 16.73 -7.38 -17.76
N LEU A 60 16.81 -7.95 -16.54
CA LEU A 60 16.79 -9.40 -16.35
C LEU A 60 15.47 -10.04 -16.78
N MET A 61 14.34 -9.42 -16.46
CA MET A 61 13.02 -9.93 -16.86
C MET A 61 12.84 -9.91 -18.38
N GLU A 62 13.27 -8.83 -19.06
CA GLU A 62 13.29 -8.79 -20.51
C GLU A 62 14.21 -9.86 -21.13
N MET A 63 15.38 -10.11 -20.53
CA MET A 63 16.30 -11.16 -20.99
C MET A 63 15.69 -12.55 -20.83
N LEU A 64 15.03 -12.83 -19.71
CA LEU A 64 14.32 -14.10 -19.49
C LEU A 64 13.22 -14.32 -20.53
N GLU A 65 12.45 -13.27 -20.85
CA GLU A 65 11.41 -13.34 -21.87
C GLU A 65 11.99 -13.62 -23.26
N ARG A 66 13.07 -12.92 -23.64
CA ARG A 66 13.76 -13.12 -24.93
C ARG A 66 14.32 -14.54 -25.09
N GLU A 67 14.78 -15.15 -23.99
CA GLU A 67 15.31 -16.51 -23.97
C GLU A 67 14.21 -17.58 -23.76
N GLY A 68 12.94 -17.20 -23.58
CA GLY A 68 11.84 -18.13 -23.37
C GLY A 68 11.86 -18.81 -21.99
N LEU A 69 12.48 -18.19 -20.99
CA LEU A 69 12.68 -18.72 -19.63
C LEU A 69 11.72 -18.10 -18.60
N GLN A 70 10.91 -17.11 -18.99
CA GLN A 70 10.03 -16.34 -18.10
C GLN A 70 8.96 -17.20 -17.40
N ASN A 71 8.55 -18.30 -18.01
CA ASN A 71 7.53 -19.22 -17.45
C ASN A 71 8.13 -20.34 -16.58
N LEU A 72 9.46 -20.44 -16.48
CA LEU A 72 10.10 -21.45 -15.64
C LEU A 72 9.98 -21.12 -14.16
N ASN A 73 10.15 -22.13 -13.30
CA ASN A 73 10.17 -21.90 -11.85
C ASN A 73 11.47 -21.18 -11.42
N LYS A 74 11.51 -20.69 -10.18
CA LYS A 74 12.66 -19.91 -9.69
C LYS A 74 14.00 -20.65 -9.79
N PHE A 75 14.03 -21.95 -9.50
CA PHE A 75 15.27 -22.75 -9.50
C PHE A 75 15.84 -22.89 -10.91
N GLU A 76 14.97 -23.00 -11.91
CA GLU A 76 15.36 -23.11 -13.32
C GLU A 76 15.86 -21.76 -13.88
N LYS A 77 15.36 -20.63 -13.36
CA LYS A 77 15.78 -19.28 -13.75
C LYS A 77 17.13 -18.87 -13.15
N ARG A 78 17.42 -19.29 -11.91
CA ARG A 78 18.63 -18.88 -11.15
C ARG A 78 19.94 -19.04 -11.93
N PRO A 79 20.26 -20.18 -12.59
CA PRO A 79 21.53 -20.33 -13.31
C PRO A 79 21.73 -19.32 -14.43
N PHE A 80 20.66 -18.97 -15.15
CA PHE A 80 20.73 -17.95 -16.20
C PHE A 80 21.04 -16.57 -15.60
N ILE A 81 20.30 -16.19 -14.56
CA ILE A 81 20.46 -14.88 -13.90
C ILE A 81 21.87 -14.74 -13.29
N LYS A 82 22.32 -15.72 -12.49
CA LYS A 82 23.65 -15.72 -11.88
C LYS A 82 24.75 -15.60 -12.92
N ARG A 83 24.69 -16.39 -14.00
CA ARG A 83 25.68 -16.34 -15.08
C ARG A 83 25.69 -14.98 -15.76
N THR A 84 24.53 -14.43 -16.09
CA THR A 84 24.40 -13.11 -16.74
C THR A 84 25.01 -12.01 -15.88
N LEU A 85 24.69 -11.95 -14.59
CA LEU A 85 25.22 -10.95 -13.67
C LEU A 85 26.74 -11.11 -13.47
N LYS A 86 27.23 -12.33 -13.26
CA LYS A 86 28.67 -12.62 -13.09
C LYS A 86 29.47 -12.28 -14.36
N GLU A 87 28.98 -12.64 -15.54
CA GLU A 87 29.64 -12.32 -16.82
C GLU A 87 29.66 -10.80 -17.07
N PHE A 88 28.56 -10.11 -16.77
CA PHE A 88 28.47 -8.66 -16.86
C PHE A 88 29.50 -7.98 -15.94
N ALA A 89 29.46 -8.29 -14.64
CA ALA A 89 30.38 -7.71 -13.66
C ALA A 89 31.85 -8.00 -14.00
N LYS A 90 32.17 -9.25 -14.40
CA LYS A 90 33.53 -9.62 -14.84
C LYS A 90 34.03 -8.77 -16.02
N ASN A 91 33.14 -8.39 -16.93
CA ASN A 91 33.49 -7.55 -18.07
C ASN A 91 33.64 -6.08 -17.67
N GLU A 92 32.71 -5.57 -16.87
CA GLU A 92 32.68 -4.18 -16.45
C GLU A 92 33.81 -3.83 -15.48
N GLN A 93 34.11 -4.72 -14.53
CA GLN A 93 35.09 -4.50 -13.48
C GLN A 93 36.53 -4.83 -13.90
N ARG A 94 36.74 -5.38 -15.11
CA ARG A 94 38.03 -5.96 -15.54
C ARG A 94 39.23 -5.05 -15.35
N GLU A 95 39.13 -3.79 -15.79
CA GLU A 95 40.24 -2.84 -15.73
C GLU A 95 40.55 -2.42 -14.29
N ILE A 96 39.51 -2.23 -13.48
CA ILE A 96 39.59 -1.83 -12.07
C ILE A 96 40.21 -2.97 -11.25
N LEU A 97 39.71 -4.20 -11.41
CA LEU A 97 40.26 -5.38 -10.74
C LEU A 97 41.73 -5.60 -11.12
N SER A 98 42.07 -5.49 -12.41
CA SER A 98 43.46 -5.62 -12.87
C SER A 98 44.39 -4.55 -12.29
N PHE A 99 43.87 -3.35 -11.99
CA PHE A 99 44.61 -2.29 -11.33
C PHE A 99 44.78 -2.56 -9.83
N LEU A 100 43.71 -2.93 -9.14
CA LEU A 100 43.72 -3.22 -7.72
C LEU A 100 44.58 -4.44 -7.36
N GLU A 101 44.52 -5.51 -8.17
CA GLU A 101 45.35 -6.71 -7.95
C GLU A 101 46.85 -6.40 -8.07
N ARG A 102 47.27 -5.60 -9.06
CA ARG A 102 48.67 -5.16 -9.17
C ARG A 102 49.11 -4.35 -7.95
N ASN A 103 48.23 -3.54 -7.39
CA ASN A 103 48.53 -2.77 -6.17
C ASN A 103 48.49 -3.63 -4.90
N LYS A 104 47.72 -4.72 -4.90
CA LYS A 104 47.72 -5.74 -3.84
C LYS A 104 49.06 -6.46 -3.77
N GLU A 105 49.64 -6.82 -4.92
CA GLU A 105 51.02 -7.36 -4.99
C GLU A 105 52.08 -6.41 -4.43
N LEU A 106 51.83 -5.10 -4.48
CA LEU A 106 52.71 -4.06 -3.95
C LEU A 106 52.46 -3.73 -2.46
N GLY A 107 51.45 -4.34 -1.84
CA GLY A 107 51.05 -4.10 -0.45
C GLY A 107 50.28 -2.79 -0.22
N SER A 108 49.88 -2.09 -1.30
CA SER A 108 49.07 -0.87 -1.24
C SER A 108 47.57 -1.14 -1.21
N VAL A 109 47.17 -2.40 -1.35
CA VAL A 109 45.79 -2.91 -1.21
C VAL A 109 45.83 -4.16 -0.34
N SER A 110 44.88 -4.34 0.59
CA SER A 110 44.80 -5.54 1.44
C SER A 110 43.51 -6.34 1.26
N LYS A 111 42.34 -5.70 1.28
CA LYS A 111 41.04 -6.31 0.92
C LYS A 111 40.71 -5.99 -0.54
N LEU A 112 40.14 -6.96 -1.25
CA LEU A 112 39.61 -6.78 -2.60
C LEU A 112 38.48 -7.79 -2.84
N VAL A 113 37.26 -7.30 -3.05
CA VAL A 113 36.05 -8.11 -3.25
C VAL A 113 35.29 -7.58 -4.47
N SER A 114 34.96 -8.47 -5.39
CA SER A 114 34.12 -8.19 -6.56
C SER A 114 32.67 -8.51 -6.23
N LEU A 115 31.80 -7.49 -6.26
CA LEU A 115 30.37 -7.63 -6.04
C LEU A 115 29.65 -7.56 -7.39
N TRP A 116 29.15 -8.70 -7.85
CA TRP A 116 28.52 -8.88 -9.15
C TRP A 116 27.03 -8.51 -9.17
N THR A 117 26.35 -8.46 -8.02
CA THR A 117 24.91 -8.17 -7.90
C THR A 117 24.58 -6.70 -8.15
N ASN A 118 25.45 -5.79 -7.71
CA ASN A 118 25.27 -4.34 -7.81
C ASN A 118 26.40 -3.65 -8.61
N ASN A 119 27.28 -4.44 -9.22
CA ASN A 119 28.46 -3.99 -9.96
C ASN A 119 29.37 -3.04 -9.14
N VAL A 120 29.71 -3.48 -7.94
CA VAL A 120 30.59 -2.77 -7.00
C VAL A 120 31.91 -3.52 -6.84
N VAL A 121 33.00 -2.80 -6.60
CA VAL A 121 34.26 -3.40 -6.12
C VAL A 121 34.62 -2.78 -4.78
N ALA A 122 34.67 -3.59 -3.73
CA ALA A 122 35.04 -3.17 -2.37
C ALA A 122 36.51 -3.50 -2.11
N PHE A 123 37.24 -2.60 -1.45
CA PHE A 123 38.67 -2.76 -1.20
C PHE A 123 39.17 -1.94 -0.01
N SER A 124 40.37 -2.28 0.46
CA SER A 124 41.12 -1.45 1.42
C SER A 124 42.42 -1.02 0.76
N ALA A 125 42.60 0.27 0.50
CA ALA A 125 43.73 0.78 -0.29
C ALA A 125 44.35 2.05 0.30
N THR A 126 45.60 2.33 -0.08
CA THR A 126 46.25 3.59 0.27
C THR A 126 45.59 4.78 -0.44
N LYS A 127 45.76 5.97 0.14
CA LYS A 127 45.27 7.23 -0.42
C LYS A 127 45.64 7.43 -1.89
N ASP A 128 46.87 7.13 -2.26
CA ASP A 128 47.36 7.35 -3.62
C ASP A 128 46.65 6.42 -4.63
N VAL A 129 46.38 5.17 -4.25
CA VAL A 129 45.63 4.21 -5.08
C VAL A 129 44.19 4.68 -5.29
N ILE A 130 43.54 5.19 -4.24
CA ILE A 130 42.16 5.70 -4.32
C ILE A 130 42.07 6.93 -5.25
N LEU A 131 43.03 7.86 -5.14
CA LEU A 131 43.10 9.03 -6.01
C LEU A 131 43.39 8.65 -7.47
N GLU A 132 44.15 7.58 -7.72
CA GLU A 132 44.40 7.08 -9.07
C GLU A 132 43.16 6.44 -9.68
N LEU A 133 42.42 5.63 -8.90
CA LEU A 133 41.15 5.02 -9.31
C LEU A 133 40.15 6.06 -9.84
N ALA A 134 40.08 7.24 -9.22
CA ALA A 134 39.15 8.28 -9.63
C ALA A 134 39.36 8.81 -11.07
N ASN A 135 40.43 8.39 -11.76
CA ASN A 135 40.68 8.71 -13.16
C ASN A 135 40.14 7.65 -14.15
N PHE A 136 39.56 6.54 -13.66
CA PHE A 136 39.01 5.49 -14.53
C PHE A 136 37.64 5.91 -15.06
N ASP A 137 37.42 5.75 -16.35
CA ASP A 137 36.23 6.27 -17.05
C ASP A 137 34.93 5.63 -16.53
N LYS A 138 34.90 4.29 -16.36
CA LYS A 138 33.72 3.51 -15.96
C LYS A 138 33.28 3.65 -14.49
N ILE A 139 34.08 4.32 -13.67
CA ILE A 139 33.73 4.55 -12.27
C ILE A 139 32.77 5.73 -12.20
N GLY A 140 31.55 5.50 -11.69
CA GLY A 140 30.63 6.59 -11.41
C GLY A 140 30.99 7.29 -10.10
N ARG A 141 31.34 6.51 -9.08
CA ARG A 141 31.60 7.02 -7.73
C ARG A 141 32.55 6.14 -6.92
N ILE A 142 33.28 6.75 -6.00
CA ILE A 142 34.09 6.10 -4.97
C ILE A 142 33.62 6.61 -3.61
N SER A 143 33.25 5.67 -2.74
CA SER A 143 32.59 5.97 -1.48
C SER A 143 33.32 5.31 -0.31
N PHE A 144 33.19 5.89 0.88
CA PHE A 144 33.82 5.38 2.09
C PHE A 144 33.05 4.20 2.63
N ASP A 145 33.72 3.07 2.86
CA ASP A 145 33.10 1.91 3.52
C ASP A 145 33.38 1.97 5.02
N LYS A 146 32.66 2.85 5.72
CA LYS A 146 32.82 3.05 7.16
C LYS A 146 32.56 1.74 7.90
N THR A 147 33.47 1.34 8.77
CA THR A 147 33.22 0.25 9.73
C THR A 147 32.35 0.74 10.88
N TYR A 148 31.32 -0.03 11.20
CA TYR A 148 30.40 0.26 12.31
C TYR A 148 30.68 -0.67 13.48
N ILE A 149 30.43 -0.18 14.69
CA ILE A 149 30.35 -1.06 15.86
C ILE A 149 29.01 -1.81 15.82
N GLU A 150 29.00 -3.04 16.34
CA GLU A 150 27.85 -3.94 16.26
C GLU A 150 26.57 -3.31 16.82
N GLU A 151 26.66 -2.62 17.96
CA GLU A 151 25.50 -2.04 18.65
C GLU A 151 24.81 -0.91 17.86
N GLU A 152 25.49 -0.32 16.87
CA GLU A 152 24.86 0.67 15.98
C GLU A 152 23.89 0.01 14.99
N LEU A 153 24.15 -1.26 14.64
CA LEU A 153 23.45 -1.96 13.56
C LEU A 153 22.54 -3.10 14.07
N THR A 154 22.82 -3.70 15.22
CA THR A 154 21.92 -4.67 15.85
C THR A 154 20.76 -3.96 16.54
N ASP A 155 19.53 -4.36 16.23
CA ASP A 155 18.32 -3.85 16.89
C ASP A 155 17.95 -4.73 18.11
N PHE A 156 18.90 -4.86 19.04
CA PHE A 156 18.73 -5.70 20.24
C PHE A 156 18.15 -4.94 21.44
N LYS A 157 17.18 -5.55 22.13
CA LYS A 157 16.76 -5.13 23.48
C LYS A 157 16.73 -6.31 24.45
N PRO A 158 17.55 -6.30 25.52
CA PRO A 158 17.42 -7.29 26.58
C PRO A 158 16.22 -6.95 27.47
N ASP A 159 15.20 -7.81 27.47
CA ASP A 159 14.00 -7.63 28.29
C ASP A 159 14.05 -8.47 29.58
N PRO A 160 13.60 -7.93 30.73
CA PRO A 160 13.39 -8.72 31.93
C PRO A 160 12.12 -9.58 31.81
N ILE A 161 12.26 -10.91 31.90
CA ILE A 161 11.15 -11.87 31.89
C ILE A 161 10.30 -11.74 33.18
N PRO A 162 9.01 -11.38 33.12
CA PRO A 162 8.12 -11.48 34.27
C PRO A 162 7.76 -12.95 34.54
N LYS A 163 7.88 -13.36 35.80
CA LYS A 163 7.85 -14.77 36.20
C LYS A 163 6.47 -15.45 36.27
N ASN A 164 5.38 -14.88 35.73
CA ASN A 164 4.04 -15.48 35.91
C ASN A 164 3.05 -15.14 34.79
N ILE A 165 2.17 -16.12 34.52
CA ILE A 165 1.00 -16.18 33.59
C ILE A 165 1.43 -16.76 32.22
N PHE A 166 1.13 -18.00 31.81
CA PHE A 166 -0.11 -18.77 31.85
C PHE A 166 0.09 -20.22 32.33
N THR A 167 -0.84 -20.77 33.11
CA THR A 167 -0.98 -22.23 33.25
C THR A 167 -1.72 -22.79 32.04
N LEU A 168 -0.99 -23.35 31.07
CA LEU A 168 -1.51 -24.25 30.05
C LEU A 168 -1.24 -25.71 30.45
N ASN A 169 -2.19 -26.59 30.14
CA ASN A 169 -2.16 -28.00 30.51
C ASN A 169 -0.95 -28.72 29.86
N PRO A 170 -0.27 -29.62 30.59
CA PRO A 170 1.01 -30.15 30.18
C PRO A 170 0.85 -31.39 29.32
N THR A 171 1.01 -31.24 28.01
CA THR A 171 1.46 -32.30 27.09
C THR A 171 2.28 -31.64 25.98
N PHE A 172 3.55 -32.05 25.86
CA PHE A 172 4.72 -31.39 25.22
C PHE A 172 5.21 -30.13 25.96
N ASN A 173 6.26 -30.32 26.76
CA ASN A 173 6.83 -29.31 27.66
C ASN A 173 7.71 -28.31 26.89
N ASP A 174 7.39 -27.03 27.12
CA ASP A 174 8.15 -25.80 26.85
C ASP A 174 8.25 -25.35 25.38
N THR A 175 7.13 -24.94 24.80
CA THR A 175 7.12 -24.12 23.57
C THR A 175 7.27 -22.63 23.90
N ASN A 176 8.18 -21.97 23.18
CA ASN A 176 8.40 -20.52 23.22
C ASN A 176 7.08 -19.78 22.94
N PRO A 177 6.61 -18.85 23.82
CA PRO A 177 5.33 -18.16 23.66
C PRO A 177 5.12 -17.47 22.31
N GLY A 178 6.21 -17.02 21.66
CA GLY A 178 6.15 -16.45 20.31
C GLY A 178 5.62 -17.43 19.27
N LEU A 179 5.97 -18.72 19.38
CA LEU A 179 5.52 -19.77 18.46
C LEU A 179 4.04 -20.10 18.61
N ILE A 180 3.53 -20.02 19.84
CA ILE A 180 2.11 -20.20 20.13
C ILE A 180 1.33 -19.02 19.55
N MET A 181 1.84 -17.81 19.75
CA MET A 181 1.22 -16.57 19.29
C MET A 181 1.00 -16.53 17.76
N ILE A 182 1.98 -17.01 16.98
CA ILE A 182 1.88 -17.09 15.52
C ILE A 182 1.41 -18.45 15.01
N ARG A 183 0.98 -19.35 15.90
CA ARG A 183 0.47 -20.69 15.56
C ARG A 183 1.45 -21.58 14.77
N ALA A 184 2.76 -21.37 14.93
CA ALA A 184 3.78 -22.18 14.26
C ALA A 184 3.73 -23.66 14.66
N HIS A 185 3.44 -23.93 15.94
CA HIS A 185 3.27 -25.30 16.45
C HIS A 185 2.13 -26.07 15.76
N GLU A 186 1.04 -25.40 15.38
CA GLU A 186 -0.08 -26.03 14.66
C GLU A 186 0.35 -26.43 13.23
N VAL A 187 1.27 -25.70 12.60
CA VAL A 187 1.84 -26.10 11.30
C VAL A 187 2.54 -27.46 11.39
N TRP A 188 3.29 -27.67 12.47
CA TRP A 188 4.02 -28.92 12.70
C TRP A 188 3.08 -30.08 13.02
N GLU A 189 2.11 -29.84 13.90
CA GLU A 189 1.19 -30.84 14.43
C GLU A 189 0.13 -31.25 13.41
N ASP A 190 -0.48 -30.28 12.74
CA ASP A 190 -1.63 -30.50 11.87
C ASP A 190 -1.24 -30.63 10.39
N LEU A 191 -0.24 -29.87 9.92
CA LEU A 191 0.17 -29.84 8.51
C LEU A 191 1.45 -30.65 8.22
N GLY A 192 2.24 -30.97 9.26
CA GLY A 192 3.45 -31.80 9.14
C GLY A 192 4.68 -31.09 8.55
N TYR A 193 4.60 -29.80 8.27
CA TYR A 193 5.71 -29.03 7.69
C TYR A 193 6.59 -28.44 8.78
N HIS A 194 7.90 -28.66 8.73
CA HIS A 194 8.86 -28.24 9.77
C HIS A 194 10.01 -27.38 9.22
N GLY A 195 9.95 -26.96 7.95
CA GLY A 195 11.01 -26.22 7.28
C GLY A 195 12.04 -27.07 6.53
N ALA A 196 11.85 -28.40 6.47
CA ALA A 196 12.77 -29.30 5.80
C ALA A 196 13.03 -28.94 4.34
N GLY A 197 14.30 -29.00 3.92
CA GLY A 197 14.74 -28.72 2.55
C GLY A 197 14.84 -27.24 2.19
N VAL A 198 14.67 -26.34 3.16
CA VAL A 198 14.81 -24.89 2.96
C VAL A 198 16.12 -24.40 3.56
N VAL A 199 16.87 -23.62 2.77
CA VAL A 199 18.10 -22.97 3.23
C VAL A 199 17.80 -21.52 3.62
N VAL A 200 18.08 -21.17 4.88
CA VAL A 200 17.92 -19.82 5.43
C VAL A 200 19.30 -19.23 5.72
N ALA A 201 19.69 -18.20 4.98
CA ALA A 201 20.92 -17.45 5.22
C ALA A 201 20.71 -16.42 6.35
N ASN A 202 21.39 -16.62 7.48
CA ASN A 202 21.35 -15.75 8.64
C ASN A 202 22.51 -14.74 8.58
N LEU A 203 22.21 -13.51 8.16
CA LEU A 203 23.16 -12.40 8.06
C LEU A 203 23.15 -11.62 9.37
N ASP A 204 24.19 -11.81 10.18
CA ASP A 204 24.24 -11.25 11.53
C ASP A 204 25.69 -11.05 12.03
N SER A 205 25.91 -10.80 13.32
CA SER A 205 27.24 -10.63 13.94
C SER A 205 28.00 -11.94 14.17
N GLY A 206 27.50 -13.04 13.60
CA GLY A 206 28.03 -14.40 13.70
C GLY A 206 27.17 -15.29 14.60
N THR A 207 27.30 -16.61 14.43
CA THR A 207 26.45 -17.61 15.11
C THR A 207 27.31 -18.69 15.73
N ASP A 208 26.95 -19.10 16.94
CA ASP A 208 27.50 -20.30 17.57
C ASP A 208 26.94 -21.55 16.87
N TYR A 209 27.56 -21.93 15.75
CA TYR A 209 27.20 -23.13 14.99
C TYR A 209 27.47 -24.42 15.79
N GLU A 210 28.29 -24.36 16.84
CA GLU A 210 28.56 -25.51 17.72
C GLU A 210 27.42 -25.77 18.71
N HIS A 211 26.47 -24.83 18.83
CA HIS A 211 25.35 -24.93 19.75
C HIS A 211 24.54 -26.21 19.49
N PRO A 212 24.26 -27.07 20.49
CA PRO A 212 23.62 -28.36 20.25
C PRO A 212 22.24 -28.32 19.56
N ASP A 213 21.49 -27.23 19.75
CA ASP A 213 20.20 -27.01 19.06
C ASP A 213 20.32 -26.44 17.64
N LEU A 214 21.52 -25.98 17.25
CA LEU A 214 21.77 -25.40 15.93
C LEU A 214 22.61 -26.34 15.07
N GLY A 215 23.68 -26.93 15.61
CA GLY A 215 24.64 -27.79 14.90
C GLY A 215 24.02 -28.79 13.91
N PRO A 216 22.99 -29.57 14.29
CA PRO A 216 22.36 -30.53 13.38
C PRO A 216 21.65 -29.89 12.17
N ASN A 217 21.32 -28.60 12.25
CA ASN A 217 20.61 -27.83 11.25
C ASN A 217 21.50 -26.78 10.58
N ILE A 218 22.81 -26.75 10.85
CA ILE A 218 23.72 -25.87 10.11
C ILE A 218 23.80 -26.34 8.66
N TRP A 219 23.75 -25.39 7.74
CA TRP A 219 23.90 -25.66 6.31
C TRP A 219 25.33 -26.11 6.02
N ASN A 220 25.47 -27.14 5.18
CA ASN A 220 26.76 -27.70 4.78
C ASN A 220 27.05 -27.27 3.34
N ASN A 221 28.18 -26.57 3.11
CA ASN A 221 28.66 -26.31 1.77
C ASN A 221 29.32 -27.56 1.19
N LEU A 222 28.53 -28.48 0.64
CA LEU A 222 29.04 -29.73 0.05
C LEU A 222 29.96 -29.52 -1.17
N GLY A 223 30.15 -28.28 -1.63
CA GLY A 223 31.21 -27.94 -2.57
C GLY A 223 32.62 -28.05 -1.98
N GLU A 224 32.73 -27.94 -0.65
CA GLU A 224 33.96 -28.01 0.14
C GLU A 224 34.13 -29.36 0.89
N ASP A 225 33.25 -30.34 0.63
CA ASP A 225 33.38 -31.72 1.13
C ASP A 225 34.54 -32.40 0.38
N ALA A 226 35.75 -32.21 0.90
CA ALA A 226 36.99 -32.60 0.25
C ALA A 226 37.27 -34.10 0.37
N ASP A 227 36.78 -34.75 1.42
CA ASP A 227 36.97 -36.19 1.63
C ASP A 227 35.80 -37.07 1.13
N GLY A 228 34.66 -36.43 0.81
CA GLY A 228 33.53 -37.00 0.09
C GLY A 228 32.58 -37.81 0.97
N ASP A 229 32.50 -37.50 2.27
CA ASP A 229 31.69 -38.23 3.23
C ASP A 229 30.24 -37.71 3.35
N GLY A 230 29.96 -36.54 2.74
CA GLY A 230 28.64 -35.94 2.62
C GLY A 230 28.29 -34.94 3.72
N VAL A 231 29.22 -34.54 4.57
CA VAL A 231 29.07 -33.47 5.57
C VAL A 231 30.29 -32.55 5.56
N THR A 232 30.15 -31.34 6.11
CA THR A 232 31.25 -30.41 6.37
C THR A 232 31.36 -30.03 7.86
N MET A 233 30.47 -30.61 8.67
CA MET A 233 30.44 -30.48 10.12
C MET A 233 30.09 -31.83 10.76
N GLU A 234 30.86 -32.20 11.78
CA GLU A 234 30.71 -33.44 12.53
C GLU A 234 30.56 -33.22 14.03
N LEU A 235 29.96 -34.19 14.71
CA LEU A 235 29.91 -34.22 16.17
C LEU A 235 31.15 -34.91 16.75
N ILE A 236 32.21 -34.15 17.02
CA ILE A 236 33.49 -34.65 17.52
C ILE A 236 33.56 -34.49 19.04
N GLY A 237 33.61 -35.62 19.76
CA GLY A 237 33.68 -35.60 21.23
C GLY A 237 32.45 -35.00 21.91
N GLY A 238 31.31 -34.96 21.22
CA GLY A 238 30.05 -34.39 21.72
C GLY A 238 29.90 -32.88 21.49
N VAL A 239 30.80 -32.27 20.72
CA VAL A 239 30.74 -30.87 20.27
C VAL A 239 30.70 -30.87 18.75
N TRP A 240 29.83 -30.06 18.18
CA TRP A 240 29.76 -29.86 16.74
C TRP A 240 30.98 -29.05 16.30
N SER A 241 31.69 -29.50 15.28
CA SER A 241 32.91 -28.84 14.78
C SER A 241 33.05 -29.07 13.28
N PHE A 242 33.85 -28.24 12.60
CA PHE A 242 34.24 -28.47 11.21
C PHE A 242 34.86 -29.85 11.02
N ASP A 243 34.53 -30.48 9.91
CA ASP A 243 35.14 -31.74 9.52
C ASP A 243 36.66 -31.54 9.29
N PRO A 244 37.54 -32.23 10.04
CA PRO A 244 38.98 -32.15 9.81
C PRO A 244 39.42 -32.66 8.43
N GLY A 245 38.63 -33.48 7.74
CA GLY A 245 38.82 -33.96 6.38
C GLY A 245 38.73 -32.84 5.33
N ASP A 246 37.94 -31.81 5.62
CA ASP A 246 37.62 -30.72 4.70
C ASP A 246 38.48 -29.47 4.89
N LEU A 247 39.20 -29.35 6.00
CA LEU A 247 40.10 -28.22 6.29
C LEU A 247 41.45 -28.37 5.56
N ASN A 248 41.42 -28.28 4.23
CA ASN A 248 42.57 -28.51 3.37
C ASN A 248 43.27 -27.21 2.91
N GLY A 249 42.66 -26.04 3.13
CA GLY A 249 43.17 -24.73 2.74
C GLY A 249 43.01 -24.42 1.26
N VAL A 250 42.05 -25.06 0.58
CA VAL A 250 41.72 -24.91 -0.84
C VAL A 250 40.27 -24.40 -0.93
N ASP A 251 39.99 -23.62 -1.96
CA ASP A 251 38.62 -23.27 -2.37
C ASP A 251 38.22 -24.34 -3.40
N ASP A 252 37.61 -25.42 -2.93
CA ASP A 252 37.35 -26.62 -3.71
C ASP A 252 36.24 -26.39 -4.75
N ASP A 253 35.25 -25.57 -4.43
CA ASP A 253 34.18 -25.21 -5.37
C ASP A 253 34.46 -23.97 -6.25
N ASN A 254 35.60 -23.31 -6.03
CA ASN A 254 36.09 -22.14 -6.76
C ASN A 254 35.13 -20.94 -6.71
N ASN A 255 34.47 -20.72 -5.57
CA ASN A 255 33.60 -19.57 -5.33
C ASN A 255 34.35 -18.31 -4.85
N GLY A 256 35.64 -18.43 -4.53
CA GLY A 256 36.49 -17.36 -3.97
C GLY A 256 36.65 -17.39 -2.46
N TYR A 257 36.12 -18.40 -1.77
CA TYR A 257 36.07 -18.53 -0.31
C TYR A 257 36.68 -19.87 0.12
N THR A 258 37.90 -19.83 0.63
CA THR A 258 38.64 -21.04 1.04
C THR A 258 38.03 -21.72 2.27
N ASP A 259 37.73 -23.01 2.18
CA ASP A 259 37.19 -23.84 3.25
C ASP A 259 35.89 -23.25 3.85
N ASP A 260 34.99 -22.66 3.06
CA ASP A 260 33.75 -22.02 3.54
C ASP A 260 32.63 -23.03 3.89
N LEU A 261 32.95 -23.92 4.84
CA LEU A 261 32.21 -25.14 5.15
C LEU A 261 30.74 -24.93 5.52
N VAL A 262 30.39 -23.83 6.18
CA VAL A 262 29.02 -23.57 6.69
C VAL A 262 28.50 -22.16 6.40
N GLY A 263 29.30 -21.39 5.66
CA GLY A 263 29.16 -19.96 5.48
C GLY A 263 30.50 -19.25 5.66
N TRP A 264 30.46 -17.93 5.87
CA TRP A 264 31.65 -17.10 5.77
C TRP A 264 31.65 -15.91 6.73
N ASN A 265 32.85 -15.46 7.09
CA ASN A 265 33.08 -14.27 7.88
C ASN A 265 33.54 -13.10 6.99
N MET A 266 32.62 -12.23 6.59
CA MET A 266 32.89 -11.12 5.68
C MET A 266 33.74 -10.03 6.34
N GLY A 267 33.67 -9.94 7.68
CA GLY A 267 34.42 -8.97 8.47
C GLY A 267 35.91 -9.28 8.54
N ASN A 268 36.25 -10.54 8.84
CA ASN A 268 37.64 -10.98 8.96
C ASN A 268 38.16 -11.67 7.69
N ASN A 269 37.30 -11.91 6.71
CA ASN A 269 37.58 -12.60 5.46
C ASN A 269 38.21 -13.99 5.69
N ASN A 270 37.51 -14.84 6.44
CA ASN A 270 37.91 -16.21 6.74
C ASN A 270 36.69 -17.15 6.86
N ASN A 271 36.98 -18.44 7.02
CA ASN A 271 35.99 -19.52 7.10
C ASN A 271 35.36 -19.73 8.48
N ASP A 272 35.63 -18.86 9.45
CA ASP A 272 35.06 -18.98 10.79
C ASP A 272 34.00 -17.90 11.00
N PRO A 273 32.73 -18.17 10.67
CA PRO A 273 31.62 -17.24 10.87
C PRO A 273 31.12 -17.24 12.33
N GLN A 274 31.86 -17.84 13.26
CA GLN A 274 31.52 -17.78 14.68
C GLN A 274 31.66 -16.34 15.19
N GLY A 275 30.56 -15.82 15.73
CA GLY A 275 30.52 -14.50 16.36
C GLY A 275 30.86 -14.59 17.85
N SER A 276 31.43 -13.51 18.39
CA SER A 276 31.60 -13.37 19.85
C SER A 276 30.32 -12.89 20.57
N SER A 277 29.35 -12.40 19.79
CA SER A 277 28.07 -11.88 20.26
C SER A 277 26.99 -12.96 20.31
N SER A 278 26.04 -12.80 21.22
CA SER A 278 24.88 -13.68 21.30
C SER A 278 23.79 -13.36 20.28
N HIS A 279 23.89 -12.24 19.56
CA HIS A 279 22.82 -11.75 18.68
C HIS A 279 22.52 -12.73 17.55
N GLY A 280 23.49 -13.06 16.68
CA GLY A 280 23.27 -13.98 15.56
C GLY A 280 22.96 -15.42 15.99
N THR A 281 23.49 -15.86 17.14
CA THR A 281 23.08 -17.13 17.75
C THR A 281 21.61 -17.14 18.14
N SER A 282 21.10 -16.01 18.65
CA SER A 282 19.68 -15.89 19.01
C SER A 282 18.78 -15.81 17.78
N THR A 283 19.22 -15.14 16.70
CA THR A 283 18.43 -15.07 15.46
C THR A 283 18.33 -16.44 14.81
N ALA A 284 19.45 -17.15 14.65
CA ALA A 284 19.47 -18.52 14.11
C ALA A 284 18.58 -19.46 14.97
N GLY A 285 18.65 -19.35 16.30
CA GLY A 285 17.80 -20.10 17.22
C GLY A 285 16.30 -19.94 16.98
N GLN A 286 15.85 -18.73 16.69
CA GLN A 286 14.43 -18.45 16.42
C GLN A 286 13.97 -18.97 15.06
N VAL A 287 14.88 -19.13 14.10
CA VAL A 287 14.60 -19.77 12.82
C VAL A 287 14.63 -21.29 12.97
N CYS A 288 15.81 -21.86 13.24
CA CYS A 288 16.13 -23.27 13.00
C CYS A 288 16.58 -24.02 14.25
N GLY A 289 16.44 -23.47 15.46
CA GLY A 289 16.69 -24.23 16.68
C GLY A 289 15.81 -25.48 16.74
N ASN A 290 16.40 -26.67 16.85
CA ASN A 290 15.63 -27.93 16.81
C ASN A 290 15.14 -28.44 18.18
N GLY A 291 15.49 -27.74 19.27
CA GLY A 291 15.13 -28.11 20.64
C GLY A 291 15.80 -29.38 21.19
N ALA A 292 16.90 -29.85 20.59
CA ALA A 292 17.57 -31.09 20.99
C ALA A 292 18.05 -31.11 22.45
N ASN A 293 18.41 -29.96 23.03
CA ASN A 293 18.86 -29.81 24.42
C ASN A 293 17.76 -29.39 25.41
N GLY A 294 16.52 -29.15 24.97
CA GLY A 294 15.41 -28.81 25.86
C GLY A 294 14.44 -27.73 25.36
N THR A 295 14.16 -26.75 26.23
CA THR A 295 12.87 -26.05 26.41
C THR A 295 12.51 -24.95 25.39
N ILE A 296 13.25 -24.82 24.27
CA ILE A 296 13.02 -23.79 23.26
C ILE A 296 13.32 -24.37 21.88
N THR A 297 12.45 -24.08 20.91
CA THR A 297 12.61 -24.45 19.50
C THR A 297 12.42 -23.22 18.63
N GLY A 298 12.99 -23.23 17.43
CA GLY A 298 12.74 -22.25 16.38
C GLY A 298 11.41 -22.50 15.67
N VAL A 299 11.01 -21.56 14.80
CA VAL A 299 9.77 -21.63 13.99
C VAL A 299 9.85 -22.72 12.90
N ALA A 300 11.03 -22.98 12.35
CA ALA A 300 11.28 -23.97 11.31
C ALA A 300 12.40 -24.93 11.74
N PRO A 301 12.13 -25.85 12.69
CA PRO A 301 13.15 -26.67 13.36
C PRO A 301 13.85 -27.70 12.47
N GLN A 302 13.53 -27.79 11.18
CA GLN A 302 14.22 -28.63 10.19
C GLN A 302 14.78 -27.81 9.00
N ALA A 303 14.72 -26.47 9.06
CA ALA A 303 15.38 -25.62 8.07
C ALA A 303 16.89 -25.62 8.30
N ASN A 304 17.65 -25.49 7.20
CA ASN A 304 19.11 -25.42 7.25
C ASN A 304 19.58 -23.95 7.35
N CYS A 305 20.30 -23.60 8.41
CA CYS A 305 20.81 -22.25 8.62
C CYS A 305 22.23 -22.09 8.06
N MET A 306 22.39 -21.25 7.03
CA MET A 306 23.69 -20.79 6.52
C MET A 306 24.16 -19.57 7.31
N ILE A 307 25.40 -19.60 7.81
CA ILE A 307 25.87 -18.60 8.77
C ILE A 307 26.76 -17.56 8.09
N LEU A 308 26.27 -16.32 7.99
CA LEU A 308 27.00 -15.23 7.35
C LEU A 308 27.26 -14.10 8.35
N GLN A 309 28.53 -13.91 8.72
CA GLN A 309 28.92 -12.84 9.63
C GLN A 309 29.22 -11.55 8.87
N VAL A 310 28.45 -10.49 9.14
CA VAL A 310 28.49 -9.21 8.40
C VAL A 310 29.13 -8.05 9.17
N THR A 311 29.92 -8.33 10.21
CA THR A 311 30.63 -7.27 10.97
C THR A 311 31.56 -6.49 10.04
N GLY A 312 31.41 -5.16 9.92
CA GLY A 312 32.18 -4.39 8.96
C GLY A 312 31.48 -3.12 8.50
N GLY A 313 31.72 -2.76 7.23
CA GLY A 313 30.98 -1.72 6.53
C GLY A 313 29.77 -2.26 5.76
N GLN A 314 29.13 -1.42 4.97
CA GLN A 314 27.93 -1.78 4.21
C GLN A 314 28.26 -2.82 3.13
N THR A 315 29.47 -2.79 2.59
CA THR A 315 29.91 -3.75 1.56
C THR A 315 29.99 -5.19 2.09
N SER A 316 30.22 -5.38 3.39
CA SER A 316 30.26 -6.72 4.01
C SER A 316 28.86 -7.33 4.10
N PHE A 317 27.83 -6.50 4.27
CA PHE A 317 26.44 -6.92 4.17
C PHE A 317 26.07 -7.30 2.73
N TRP A 318 26.46 -6.48 1.75
CA TRP A 318 26.22 -6.76 0.32
C TRP A 318 26.95 -8.01 -0.17
N GLU A 319 28.17 -8.25 0.33
CA GLU A 319 28.92 -9.47 0.09
C GLU A 319 28.18 -10.70 0.62
N ALA A 320 27.56 -10.61 1.81
CA ALA A 320 26.76 -11.70 2.35
C ALA A 320 25.46 -11.95 1.61
N GLN A 321 24.77 -10.90 1.15
CA GLN A 321 23.62 -11.06 0.25
C GLN A 321 24.03 -11.79 -1.03
N GLN A 322 25.16 -11.39 -1.62
CA GLN A 322 25.73 -12.04 -2.80
C GLN A 322 26.10 -13.51 -2.54
N TYR A 323 26.73 -13.81 -1.41
CA TYR A 323 27.08 -15.17 -1.03
C TYR A 323 25.82 -16.05 -0.94
N ALA A 324 24.80 -15.58 -0.22
CA ALA A 324 23.51 -16.27 -0.09
C ALA A 324 22.84 -16.51 -1.45
N MET A 325 22.87 -15.50 -2.34
CA MET A 325 22.41 -15.62 -3.72
C MET A 325 23.19 -16.67 -4.52
N ASP A 326 24.51 -16.73 -4.35
CA ASP A 326 25.36 -17.65 -5.10
C ASP A 326 25.17 -19.10 -4.66
N LYS A 327 25.02 -19.31 -3.35
CA LYS A 327 24.78 -20.61 -2.70
C LYS A 327 23.30 -21.03 -2.67
N ASP A 328 22.48 -20.39 -3.49
CA ASP A 328 21.08 -20.76 -3.74
C ASP A 328 20.18 -20.78 -2.48
N ALA A 329 20.45 -19.89 -1.51
CA ALA A 329 19.57 -19.71 -0.36
C ALA A 329 18.12 -19.44 -0.79
N ASP A 330 17.16 -19.89 0.01
CA ASP A 330 15.75 -19.67 -0.26
C ASP A 330 15.21 -18.43 0.46
N VAL A 331 15.72 -18.21 1.68
CA VAL A 331 15.36 -17.11 2.57
C VAL A 331 16.65 -16.43 3.02
N ILE A 332 16.69 -15.10 2.94
CA ILE A 332 17.68 -14.28 3.63
C ILE A 332 16.99 -13.68 4.85
N THR A 333 17.61 -13.80 6.01
CA THR A 333 17.17 -13.13 7.23
C THR A 333 18.30 -12.29 7.80
N SER A 334 18.00 -11.02 8.09
CA SER A 334 18.97 -10.09 8.65
C SER A 334 18.35 -9.24 9.75
N SER A 335 18.94 -9.35 10.92
CA SER A 335 18.61 -8.53 12.09
C SER A 335 19.67 -7.45 12.32
N TYR A 336 20.30 -7.04 11.21
CA TYR A 336 21.40 -6.10 11.12
C TYR A 336 20.99 -5.00 10.15
N SER A 337 20.81 -3.77 10.66
CA SER A 337 20.05 -2.73 9.98
C SER A 337 20.75 -1.37 9.98
N TYR A 338 20.74 -0.71 8.82
CA TYR A 338 21.39 0.58 8.59
C TYR A 338 20.38 1.72 8.67
N LYS A 339 20.59 2.60 9.64
CA LYS A 339 19.72 3.71 10.02
C LYS A 339 20.05 4.97 9.22
N PHE A 340 19.02 5.72 8.85
CA PHE A 340 19.13 6.93 8.02
C PHE A 340 20.10 7.94 8.65
N ASN A 341 19.90 8.25 9.93
CA ASN A 341 20.87 9.00 10.71
C ASN A 341 21.89 8.07 11.38
N GLY A 342 23.16 8.50 11.41
CA GLY A 342 24.26 7.73 11.98
C GLY A 342 25.00 6.86 10.97
N SER A 343 24.29 5.91 10.33
CA SER A 343 24.93 5.04 9.32
C SER A 343 24.83 5.58 7.90
N SER A 344 23.75 6.32 7.59
CA SER A 344 23.48 6.91 6.28
C SER A 344 23.71 5.89 5.15
N PRO A 345 22.90 4.82 5.07
CA PRO A 345 23.09 3.74 4.11
C PRO A 345 23.04 4.20 2.65
N ASP A 346 23.71 3.48 1.77
CA ASP A 346 23.61 3.68 0.31
C ASP A 346 22.33 3.02 -0.22
N TYR A 347 21.18 3.70 -0.08
CA TYR A 347 19.86 3.15 -0.46
C TYR A 347 19.81 2.58 -1.88
N ALA A 348 20.51 3.21 -2.83
CA ALA A 348 20.54 2.72 -4.21
C ALA A 348 21.17 1.32 -4.31
N MET A 349 22.25 1.05 -3.57
CA MET A 349 22.95 -0.24 -3.59
C MET A 349 22.20 -1.32 -2.79
N PHE A 350 21.56 -0.95 -1.68
CA PHE A 350 20.65 -1.86 -0.97
C PHE A 350 19.45 -2.25 -1.85
N ARG A 351 18.82 -1.27 -2.52
CA ARG A 351 17.70 -1.53 -3.44
C ARG A 351 18.12 -2.43 -4.59
N GLN A 352 19.24 -2.11 -5.24
CA GLN A 352 19.77 -2.94 -6.32
C GLN A 352 20.00 -4.40 -5.89
N ASN A 353 20.59 -4.65 -4.72
CA ASN A 353 20.78 -6.02 -4.24
C ASN A 353 19.46 -6.74 -3.96
N THR A 354 18.53 -6.06 -3.30
CA THR A 354 17.21 -6.63 -2.96
C THR A 354 16.35 -6.88 -4.21
N ASP A 355 16.55 -6.10 -5.27
CA ASP A 355 15.97 -6.35 -6.59
C ASP A 355 16.59 -7.59 -7.26
N MET A 356 17.90 -7.84 -7.09
CA MET A 356 18.55 -9.05 -7.60
C MET A 356 18.13 -10.31 -6.83
N GLU A 357 17.94 -10.20 -5.51
CA GLU A 357 17.35 -11.27 -4.69
C GLU A 357 15.96 -11.64 -5.21
N LEU A 358 15.12 -10.63 -5.51
CA LEU A 358 13.79 -10.84 -6.09
C LEU A 358 13.87 -11.58 -7.43
N ALA A 359 14.78 -11.16 -8.32
CA ALA A 359 14.98 -11.82 -9.62
C ALA A 359 15.39 -13.30 -9.47
N LEU A 360 16.23 -13.61 -8.47
CA LEU A 360 16.64 -14.98 -8.15
C LEU A 360 15.59 -15.78 -7.38
N GLY A 361 14.43 -15.18 -7.06
CA GLY A 361 13.35 -15.83 -6.34
C GLY A 361 13.67 -16.08 -4.86
N ILE A 362 14.47 -15.20 -4.24
CA ILE A 362 14.85 -15.26 -2.83
C ILE A 362 14.00 -14.23 -2.06
N ILE A 363 13.43 -14.66 -0.93
CA ILE A 363 12.68 -13.77 -0.03
C ILE A 363 13.60 -13.27 1.07
N HIS A 364 13.51 -11.99 1.42
CA HIS A 364 14.37 -11.35 2.42
C HIS A 364 13.53 -10.81 3.57
N THR A 365 13.75 -11.29 4.79
CA THR A 365 13.13 -10.73 6.00
C THR A 365 14.15 -9.85 6.73
N ASN A 366 13.82 -8.58 6.97
CA ASN A 366 14.75 -7.64 7.63
C ASN A 366 14.11 -6.93 8.83
N SER A 367 14.92 -6.62 9.85
CA SER A 367 14.48 -5.76 10.97
C SER A 367 14.15 -4.34 10.48
N THR A 368 13.18 -3.67 11.10
CA THR A 368 12.77 -2.32 10.67
C THR A 368 13.43 -1.20 11.47
N SER A 369 14.36 -1.49 12.40
CA SER A 369 14.92 -0.64 13.48
C SER A 369 14.18 -0.79 14.81
N ASN A 370 14.70 -0.18 15.88
CA ASN A 370 14.07 -0.06 17.21
C ASN A 370 13.89 1.41 17.66
N ASN A 371 13.95 2.33 16.71
CA ASN A 371 13.93 3.77 16.95
C ASN A 371 12.56 4.43 16.76
N GLY A 372 11.45 3.66 16.83
CA GLY A 372 10.09 4.21 16.61
C GLY A 372 9.70 5.35 17.56
N ASN A 373 10.24 5.36 18.78
CA ASN A 373 10.01 6.46 19.74
C ASN A 373 10.96 7.65 19.56
N ASN A 374 11.94 7.56 18.66
CA ASN A 374 13.00 8.55 18.48
C ASN A 374 12.81 9.35 17.18
N THR A 375 11.58 9.77 16.88
CA THR A 375 11.24 10.47 15.63
C THR A 375 11.95 11.81 15.45
N GLY A 376 12.50 12.39 16.53
CA GLY A 376 13.36 13.58 16.43
C GLY A 376 14.72 13.31 15.79
N ASN A 377 15.29 12.12 15.99
CA ASN A 377 16.55 11.72 15.37
C ASN A 377 16.35 10.79 14.16
N GLU A 378 15.21 10.12 14.03
CA GLU A 378 14.88 9.26 12.89
C GLU A 378 13.49 9.69 12.40
N PRO A 379 13.39 10.75 11.57
CA PRO A 379 12.10 11.28 11.17
C PRO A 379 11.36 10.29 10.28
N ILE A 380 10.04 10.29 10.32
CA ILE A 380 9.21 9.65 9.29
C ILE A 380 9.31 10.53 8.05
N PRO A 381 9.61 9.97 6.86
CA PRO A 381 9.48 8.55 6.47
C PRO A 381 10.79 7.73 6.48
N TYR A 382 11.83 8.17 7.19
CA TYR A 382 13.18 7.60 7.19
C TYR A 382 13.51 6.77 8.45
N ASN A 383 12.52 6.50 9.31
CA ASN A 383 12.70 5.76 10.56
C ASN A 383 12.71 4.23 10.40
N ILE A 384 12.32 3.73 9.22
CA ILE A 384 12.49 2.34 8.82
C ILE A 384 13.90 2.18 8.25
N SER A 385 14.72 1.31 8.85
CA SER A 385 16.11 1.09 8.41
C SER A 385 16.22 0.32 7.10
N ALA A 386 17.34 0.51 6.40
CA ALA A 386 17.70 -0.31 5.25
C ALA A 386 18.34 -1.65 5.68
N PRO A 387 18.08 -2.75 4.94
CA PRO A 387 17.20 -2.84 3.77
C PRO A 387 15.69 -3.01 4.07
N GLY A 388 15.26 -3.03 5.34
CA GLY A 388 13.85 -3.17 5.73
C GLY A 388 12.87 -2.16 5.10
N ASN A 389 13.36 -0.99 4.67
CA ASN A 389 12.61 0.04 3.97
C ASN A 389 12.39 -0.25 2.46
N SER A 390 13.06 -1.25 1.87
CA SER A 390 12.85 -1.65 0.47
C SER A 390 11.41 -2.15 0.23
N PRO A 391 10.83 -1.94 -0.97
CA PRO A 391 9.49 -2.42 -1.29
C PRO A 391 9.31 -3.93 -1.15
N PRO A 392 8.10 -4.39 -0.79
CA PRO A 392 7.83 -5.82 -0.71
C PRO A 392 7.79 -6.49 -2.09
N PRO A 393 7.87 -7.83 -2.13
CA PRO A 393 7.72 -8.60 -3.38
C PRO A 393 6.33 -8.54 -4.02
N TRP A 394 5.35 -8.05 -3.27
CA TRP A 394 3.96 -7.93 -3.69
C TRP A 394 3.30 -6.75 -2.99
N ILE A 395 2.50 -6.00 -3.75
CA ILE A 395 1.80 -4.79 -3.27
C ILE A 395 0.44 -5.18 -2.70
N HIS A 396 0.24 -4.83 -1.43
CA HIS A 396 -1.04 -4.98 -0.75
C HIS A 396 -2.11 -4.06 -1.36
N PRO A 397 -3.39 -4.46 -1.51
CA PRO A 397 -4.45 -3.62 -2.07
C PRO A 397 -4.61 -2.25 -1.42
N ASP A 398 -4.35 -2.13 -0.11
CA ASP A 398 -4.41 -0.85 0.61
C ASP A 398 -3.24 0.11 0.27
N GLN A 399 -2.18 -0.39 -0.37
CA GLN A 399 -1.13 0.45 -0.94
C GLN A 399 -1.60 0.96 -2.31
N THR A 400 -2.29 2.10 -2.31
CA THR A 400 -2.88 2.67 -3.54
C THR A 400 -1.83 3.23 -4.49
N LEU A 401 -0.69 3.70 -3.97
CA LEU A 401 0.45 4.12 -4.79
C LEU A 401 1.31 2.90 -5.15
N VAL A 402 1.42 2.60 -6.44
CA VAL A 402 2.18 1.46 -6.97
C VAL A 402 3.53 1.93 -7.52
N GLY A 403 4.60 1.24 -7.13
CA GLY A 403 5.96 1.48 -7.61
C GLY A 403 6.71 0.18 -7.92
N GLY A 404 8.03 0.24 -8.03
CA GLY A 404 8.88 -0.94 -8.19
C GLY A 404 8.81 -1.86 -6.97
N LEU A 405 9.13 -3.14 -7.17
CA LEU A 405 9.12 -4.18 -6.14
C LEU A 405 10.54 -4.55 -5.73
N SER A 406 10.67 -5.29 -4.62
CA SER A 406 11.94 -5.86 -4.17
C SER A 406 11.71 -7.14 -3.36
N SER A 407 12.76 -7.75 -2.82
CA SER A 407 12.66 -9.03 -2.07
C SER A 407 12.18 -8.90 -0.61
N VAL A 408 12.02 -7.68 -0.08
CA VAL A 408 12.08 -7.44 1.37
C VAL A 408 10.71 -7.37 2.05
N ILE A 409 10.51 -8.19 3.09
CA ILE A 409 9.43 -8.04 4.05
C ILE A 409 10.01 -7.51 5.38
N GLY A 410 9.59 -6.31 5.78
CA GLY A 410 9.97 -5.68 7.04
C GLY A 410 8.98 -6.02 8.15
N SER A 411 9.48 -6.40 9.34
CA SER A 411 8.65 -6.79 10.48
C SER A 411 8.61 -5.74 11.59
N GLY A 412 7.41 -5.46 12.12
CA GLY A 412 7.21 -4.78 13.41
C GLY A 412 7.28 -5.75 14.60
N ASN A 413 7.65 -5.27 15.79
CA ASN A 413 7.84 -6.16 16.95
C ASN A 413 6.67 -6.15 17.95
N ILE A 414 5.99 -7.29 18.06
CA ILE A 414 4.88 -7.49 19.00
C ILE A 414 5.38 -8.12 20.29
N ASN A 415 4.84 -7.64 21.41
CA ASN A 415 5.08 -8.22 22.73
C ASN A 415 4.21 -9.47 22.94
N VAL A 416 4.85 -10.61 23.16
CA VAL A 416 4.15 -11.91 23.30
C VAL A 416 3.20 -11.99 24.49
N ASN A 417 3.41 -11.16 25.52
CA ASN A 417 2.58 -11.18 26.71
C ASN A 417 1.30 -10.35 26.56
N THR A 418 1.31 -9.34 25.68
CA THR A 418 0.21 -8.38 25.56
C THR A 418 -0.53 -8.47 24.23
N GLY A 419 0.09 -9.01 23.18
CA GLY A 419 -0.47 -8.94 21.83
C GLY A 419 -0.35 -7.57 21.18
N ILE A 420 0.39 -6.63 21.79
CA ILE A 420 0.48 -5.23 21.36
C ILE A 420 1.87 -4.96 20.81
N ILE A 421 1.94 -4.21 19.71
CA ILE A 421 3.21 -3.78 19.11
C ILE A 421 3.97 -2.81 20.04
N GLU A 422 5.26 -3.05 20.23
CA GLU A 422 6.09 -2.25 21.13
C GLU A 422 6.27 -0.84 20.59
N SER A 423 6.18 0.16 21.48
CA SER A 423 6.37 1.58 21.12
C SER A 423 7.68 1.85 20.37
N SER A 424 8.73 1.07 20.65
CA SER A 424 10.00 1.18 19.93
C SER A 424 10.02 0.62 18.52
N SER A 425 9.04 -0.21 18.13
CA SER A 425 8.87 -0.60 16.73
C SER A 425 8.74 0.67 15.88
N PRO A 426 9.52 0.82 14.81
CA PRO A 426 9.33 1.86 13.82
C PRO A 426 7.97 1.74 13.15
N HIS A 427 7.50 2.85 12.59
CA HIS A 427 6.20 2.93 11.95
C HIS A 427 6.29 3.88 10.75
N GLY A 428 5.65 3.47 9.65
CA GLY A 428 5.79 4.09 8.36
C GLY A 428 4.97 5.37 8.17
N PRO A 429 4.87 5.83 6.91
CA PRO A 429 5.41 5.16 5.71
C PRO A 429 6.95 5.23 5.62
N ALA A 430 7.53 4.41 4.74
CA ALA A 430 8.87 4.59 4.21
C ALA A 430 8.82 5.43 2.91
N ALA A 431 9.91 6.08 2.53
CA ALA A 431 9.97 6.87 1.29
C ALA A 431 11.13 6.50 0.37
N TRP A 432 10.82 6.53 -0.92
CA TRP A 432 11.74 6.36 -2.05
C TRP A 432 11.55 7.55 -2.99
N GLU A 433 12.18 8.68 -2.64
CA GLU A 433 12.10 9.99 -3.29
C GLU A 433 13.49 10.59 -3.53
N ASP A 434 13.57 11.79 -4.10
CA ASP A 434 14.84 12.51 -4.14
C ASP A 434 15.28 12.95 -2.73
N ILE A 435 16.01 12.06 -2.06
CA ILE A 435 16.49 12.26 -0.69
C ILE A 435 17.35 13.52 -0.60
N GLN A 436 18.16 13.84 -1.62
CA GLN A 436 19.06 15.00 -1.56
C GLN A 436 18.31 16.32 -1.72
N ALA A 437 17.14 16.32 -2.37
CA ALA A 437 16.26 17.49 -2.42
C ALA A 437 15.73 17.86 -1.02
N ASN A 438 15.36 16.86 -0.21
CA ASN A 438 14.80 17.05 1.13
C ASN A 438 15.87 17.07 2.24
N HIS A 439 17.00 16.38 2.02
CA HIS A 439 18.12 16.22 2.92
C HIS A 439 19.45 16.46 2.20
N PRO A 440 19.85 17.72 1.96
CA PRO A 440 21.06 18.06 1.20
C PRO A 440 22.39 17.52 1.79
N GLY A 441 22.36 17.08 3.06
CA GLY A 441 23.52 16.47 3.73
C GLY A 441 23.66 14.96 3.50
N TYR A 442 22.68 14.31 2.86
CA TYR A 442 22.74 12.88 2.56
C TYR A 442 23.78 12.62 1.45
N PRO A 443 24.73 11.69 1.66
CA PRO A 443 25.93 11.59 0.82
C PRO A 443 25.68 10.95 -0.56
N TYR A 444 24.56 10.26 -0.75
CA TYR A 444 24.34 9.43 -1.92
C TYR A 444 23.18 9.93 -2.78
N THR A 445 23.37 9.92 -4.10
CA THR A 445 22.29 10.20 -5.05
C THR A 445 21.47 8.95 -5.29
N LEU A 446 20.15 9.06 -5.12
CA LEU A 446 19.21 8.00 -5.49
C LEU A 446 18.83 8.14 -6.97
N PRO A 447 19.03 7.12 -7.82
CA PRO A 447 18.60 7.13 -9.21
C PRO A 447 17.10 7.43 -9.38
N SER A 448 16.72 8.19 -10.40
CA SER A 448 15.32 8.61 -10.61
C SER A 448 14.35 7.46 -10.86
N ASN A 449 14.83 6.31 -11.35
CA ASN A 449 14.01 5.10 -11.48
C ASN A 449 13.62 4.46 -10.13
N TYR A 450 14.22 4.90 -9.03
CA TYR A 450 13.86 4.53 -7.66
C TYR A 450 13.10 5.65 -6.94
N HIS A 451 12.59 6.67 -7.65
CA HIS A 451 11.71 7.69 -7.06
C HIS A 451 10.24 7.24 -7.15
N ASP A 452 9.97 6.01 -6.70
CA ASP A 452 8.72 5.28 -6.94
C ASP A 452 7.74 5.29 -5.76
N TYR A 453 8.15 5.77 -4.58
CA TYR A 453 7.29 5.95 -3.40
C TYR A 453 7.57 7.28 -2.67
N PRO A 454 7.28 8.44 -3.28
CA PRO A 454 7.43 9.73 -2.61
C PRO A 454 6.48 9.90 -1.43
N TYR A 455 6.93 10.63 -0.41
CA TYR A 455 6.12 10.95 0.76
C TYR A 455 6.11 12.46 0.99
N GLU A 456 4.93 13.07 0.87
CA GLU A 456 4.78 14.51 1.03
C GLU A 456 3.44 14.86 1.68
N THR A 457 3.54 15.43 2.88
CA THR A 457 2.39 15.77 3.73
C THR A 457 1.50 16.89 3.18
N GLN A 458 1.98 17.69 2.22
CA GLN A 458 1.24 18.82 1.64
C GLN A 458 0.42 18.41 0.42
N THR A 459 0.94 17.47 -0.39
CA THR A 459 0.31 16.99 -1.63
C THR A 459 -0.49 15.70 -1.42
N GLY A 460 -0.39 15.07 -0.25
CA GLY A 460 -1.10 13.84 0.09
C GLY A 460 -0.42 12.55 -0.37
N ALA A 461 0.84 12.61 -0.82
CA ALA A 461 1.59 11.43 -1.23
C ALA A 461 1.84 10.50 -0.03
N ILE A 462 1.30 9.28 -0.11
CA ILE A 462 1.19 8.35 1.03
C ILE A 462 2.50 7.62 1.39
N GLY A 463 3.52 7.66 0.53
CA GLY A 463 4.73 6.85 0.68
C GLY A 463 4.48 5.34 0.55
N LEU A 464 5.43 4.54 1.01
CA LEU A 464 5.36 3.07 1.07
C LEU A 464 4.89 2.63 2.47
N LEU A 465 3.75 1.96 2.58
CA LEU A 465 3.23 1.42 3.84
C LEU A 465 4.17 0.36 4.41
N LYS A 466 4.75 0.66 5.58
CA LYS A 466 5.66 -0.17 6.35
C LYS A 466 5.32 -0.08 7.86
N PRO A 467 5.59 -1.12 8.67
CA PRO A 467 6.15 -2.42 8.29
C PRO A 467 5.19 -3.21 7.38
N ASP A 468 5.63 -4.30 6.77
CA ASP A 468 4.75 -5.09 5.91
C ASP A 468 3.80 -5.94 6.74
N VAL A 469 4.32 -6.52 7.81
CA VAL A 469 3.62 -7.32 8.81
C VAL A 469 4.28 -7.13 10.17
N SER A 470 3.72 -7.72 11.22
CA SER A 470 4.30 -7.73 12.56
C SER A 470 4.43 -9.15 13.11
N SER A 471 5.47 -9.38 13.90
CA SER A 471 5.81 -10.70 14.45
C SER A 471 6.28 -10.62 15.92
N PRO A 472 6.34 -11.74 16.66
CA PRO A 472 6.86 -11.77 18.02
C PRO A 472 8.27 -11.21 18.13
N GLY A 473 8.47 -10.15 18.89
CA GLY A 473 9.80 -9.56 19.06
C GLY A 473 10.01 -8.82 20.38
N ALA A 474 9.16 -9.03 21.38
CA ALA A 474 9.42 -8.60 22.75
C ALA A 474 9.01 -9.70 23.72
N SER A 475 9.75 -9.81 24.83
CA SER A 475 9.59 -10.91 25.80
C SER A 475 9.75 -12.33 25.21
N THR A 476 10.60 -12.49 24.20
CA THR A 476 10.89 -13.80 23.58
C THR A 476 12.14 -14.44 24.19
N GLN A 477 12.35 -15.73 23.91
CA GLN A 477 13.56 -16.45 24.28
C GLN A 477 14.24 -17.06 23.05
N SER A 478 15.55 -17.28 23.14
CA SER A 478 16.33 -17.96 22.11
C SER A 478 17.62 -18.58 22.67
N THR A 479 18.37 -19.26 21.80
CA THR A 479 19.70 -19.82 22.06
C THR A 479 20.74 -18.73 22.32
N LEU A 480 21.67 -19.02 23.23
CA LEU A 480 22.83 -18.20 23.55
C LEU A 480 24.12 -18.99 23.35
N PRO A 481 25.25 -18.35 23.02
CA PRO A 481 26.53 -19.01 22.84
C PRO A 481 26.92 -19.92 24.02
N GLY A 482 27.52 -21.07 23.74
CA GLY A 482 27.95 -22.06 24.72
C GLY A 482 26.87 -23.05 25.16
N GLY A 483 25.78 -23.18 24.39
CA GLY A 483 24.73 -24.19 24.60
C GLY A 483 23.60 -23.81 25.56
N GLY A 484 23.42 -22.51 25.85
CA GLY A 484 22.42 -22.01 26.79
C GLY A 484 21.24 -21.30 26.13
N TYR A 485 20.33 -20.75 26.95
CA TYR A 485 19.18 -19.98 26.47
C TYR A 485 18.98 -18.70 27.27
N GLY A 486 18.37 -17.69 26.67
CA GLY A 486 18.08 -16.42 27.33
C GLY A 486 17.06 -15.56 26.60
N SER A 487 16.84 -14.36 27.13
CA SER A 487 15.91 -13.39 26.55
C SER A 487 16.48 -12.79 25.27
N PHE A 488 15.63 -12.66 24.26
CA PHE A 488 15.93 -11.98 23.02
C PHE A 488 14.75 -11.09 22.61
N GLY A 489 15.00 -9.94 21.99
CA GLY A 489 13.95 -8.94 21.74
C GLY A 489 14.40 -7.79 20.85
N GLY A 490 13.43 -6.98 20.44
CA GLY A 490 13.53 -5.99 19.36
C GLY A 490 12.94 -6.51 18.04
N THR A 491 12.95 -5.66 17.01
CA THR A 491 12.67 -6.10 15.64
C THR A 491 13.68 -7.16 15.17
N SER A 492 14.89 -7.21 15.74
CA SER A 492 15.84 -8.32 15.59
C SER A 492 15.29 -9.70 16.02
N SER A 493 14.26 -9.74 16.87
CA SER A 493 13.57 -10.99 17.21
C SER A 493 12.34 -11.22 16.35
N ALA A 494 11.64 -10.18 15.92
CA ALA A 494 10.49 -10.29 15.02
C ALA A 494 10.89 -10.86 13.64
N THR A 495 12.03 -10.42 13.12
CA THR A 495 12.57 -10.83 11.82
C THR A 495 12.83 -12.33 11.67
N PRO A 496 13.59 -13.01 12.55
CA PRO A 496 13.82 -14.45 12.42
C PRO A 496 12.55 -15.29 12.63
N HIS A 497 11.56 -14.82 13.40
CA HIS A 497 10.25 -15.49 13.42
C HIS A 497 9.62 -15.48 12.02
N LEU A 498 9.68 -14.33 11.33
CA LEU A 498 9.19 -14.19 9.96
C LEU A 498 9.93 -15.10 8.98
N ALA A 499 11.26 -15.16 9.08
CA ALA A 499 12.10 -16.04 8.26
C ALA A 499 11.71 -17.50 8.42
N GLY A 500 11.42 -17.92 9.66
CA GLY A 500 10.91 -19.26 9.93
C GLY A 500 9.55 -19.52 9.30
N VAL A 501 8.62 -18.56 9.30
CA VAL A 501 7.34 -18.72 8.59
C VAL A 501 7.55 -18.85 7.08
N CYS A 502 8.45 -18.05 6.49
CA CYS A 502 8.86 -18.21 5.09
C CYS A 502 9.39 -19.63 4.82
N ALA A 503 10.21 -20.17 5.73
CA ALA A 503 10.74 -21.53 5.61
C ALA A 503 9.65 -22.61 5.74
N LEU A 504 8.67 -22.44 6.62
CA LEU A 504 7.52 -23.34 6.70
C LEU A 504 6.71 -23.32 5.39
N MET A 505 6.41 -22.14 4.85
CA MET A 505 5.69 -21.98 3.58
C MET A 505 6.44 -22.65 2.41
N LEU A 506 7.77 -22.47 2.35
CA LEU A 506 8.61 -23.08 1.33
C LEU A 506 8.76 -24.60 1.48
N SER A 507 8.78 -25.11 2.71
CA SER A 507 8.74 -26.56 2.93
C SER A 507 7.42 -27.20 2.50
N ALA A 508 6.33 -26.41 2.49
CA ALA A 508 5.05 -26.84 1.94
C ALA A 508 4.97 -26.74 0.41
N SER A 509 5.59 -25.71 -0.18
CA SER A 509 5.59 -25.48 -1.63
C SER A 509 6.94 -24.87 -2.07
N PRO A 510 7.94 -25.69 -2.42
CA PRO A 510 9.31 -25.21 -2.67
C PRO A 510 9.46 -24.21 -3.82
N THR A 511 8.57 -24.26 -4.81
CA THR A 511 8.60 -23.40 -6.00
C THR A 511 7.93 -22.04 -5.82
N LEU A 512 7.44 -21.72 -4.61
CA LEU A 512 6.83 -20.41 -4.32
C LEU A 512 7.77 -19.27 -4.72
N THR A 513 7.20 -18.27 -5.39
CA THR A 513 7.89 -17.01 -5.66
C THR A 513 7.88 -16.12 -4.41
N PRO A 514 8.83 -15.17 -4.27
CA PRO A 514 8.77 -14.19 -3.19
C PRO A 514 7.45 -13.40 -3.15
N ALA A 515 6.85 -13.13 -4.32
CA ALA A 515 5.55 -12.48 -4.44
C ALA A 515 4.42 -13.32 -3.81
N ASP A 516 4.39 -14.64 -4.07
CA ASP A 516 3.41 -15.53 -3.48
C ASP A 516 3.55 -15.58 -1.95
N ILE A 517 4.78 -15.69 -1.44
CA ILE A 517 5.07 -15.70 0.00
C ILE A 517 4.54 -14.41 0.63
N SER A 518 4.95 -13.25 0.09
CA SER A 518 4.54 -11.94 0.58
C SER A 518 3.01 -11.75 0.54
N LYS A 519 2.35 -12.18 -0.55
CA LYS A 519 0.90 -12.10 -0.71
C LYS A 519 0.16 -12.91 0.34
N PHE A 520 0.42 -14.21 0.42
CA PHE A 520 -0.32 -15.08 1.33
C PHE A 520 -0.02 -14.73 2.79
N MET A 521 1.21 -14.36 3.12
CA MET A 521 1.58 -13.92 4.46
C MET A 521 0.84 -12.64 4.90
N GLN A 522 0.75 -11.63 4.03
CA GLN A 522 0.04 -10.40 4.35
C GLN A 522 -1.48 -10.63 4.42
N LEU A 523 -2.07 -11.35 3.46
CA LEU A 523 -3.52 -11.58 3.41
C LEU A 523 -4.07 -12.50 4.50
N THR A 524 -3.21 -13.31 5.13
CA THR A 524 -3.59 -14.23 6.22
C THR A 524 -3.21 -13.70 7.60
N SER A 525 -2.53 -12.55 7.66
CA SER A 525 -2.21 -11.91 8.94
C SER A 525 -3.48 -11.56 9.72
N VAL A 526 -3.39 -11.68 11.04
CA VAL A 526 -4.43 -11.20 11.95
C VAL A 526 -4.37 -9.68 11.96
N ASP A 527 -5.36 -9.04 11.34
CA ASP A 527 -5.50 -7.58 11.32
C ASP A 527 -5.58 -7.02 12.75
N LEU A 528 -4.68 -6.08 13.06
CA LEU A 528 -4.55 -5.41 14.34
C LEU A 528 -4.31 -3.93 14.08
N GLY A 529 -4.93 -3.07 14.88
CA GLY A 529 -4.80 -1.62 14.72
C GLY A 529 -5.97 -1.02 13.94
N ALA A 530 -5.66 -0.19 12.95
CA ALA A 530 -6.68 0.33 12.05
C ALA A 530 -7.07 -0.77 11.05
N PRO A 531 -8.35 -0.88 10.64
CA PRO A 531 -8.73 -1.91 9.68
C PRO A 531 -7.91 -1.85 8.38
N GLY A 532 -7.37 -2.99 7.96
CA GLY A 532 -6.50 -3.11 6.78
C GLY A 532 -5.02 -2.87 7.08
N LYS A 533 -4.19 -2.79 6.03
CA LYS A 533 -2.74 -2.55 6.18
C LYS A 533 -2.51 -1.13 6.68
N ASP A 534 -1.92 -1.00 7.86
CA ASP A 534 -1.66 0.30 8.49
C ASP A 534 -0.15 0.56 8.72
N PRO A 535 0.27 1.83 8.89
CA PRO A 535 1.70 2.18 9.08
C PRO A 535 2.31 1.68 10.39
N ARG A 536 1.52 1.06 11.27
CA ARG A 536 1.95 0.62 12.60
C ARG A 536 2.15 -0.88 12.66
N TYR A 537 1.13 -1.67 12.33
CA TYR A 537 1.14 -3.13 12.36
C TYR A 537 1.46 -3.75 10.99
N GLY A 538 1.47 -2.95 9.92
CA GLY A 538 1.47 -3.49 8.56
C GLY A 538 0.13 -4.16 8.28
N ALA A 539 0.13 -5.28 7.56
CA ALA A 539 -1.09 -6.07 7.32
C ALA A 539 -1.59 -6.81 8.58
N GLY A 540 -0.89 -6.68 9.72
CA GLY A 540 -1.25 -7.29 10.99
C GLY A 540 -0.18 -8.26 11.51
N MET A 541 -0.57 -9.05 12.50
CA MET A 541 0.29 -10.09 13.08
C MET A 541 0.29 -11.34 12.21
N VAL A 542 1.48 -11.86 11.86
CA VAL A 542 1.60 -13.08 11.05
C VAL A 542 0.94 -14.28 11.73
N ASP A 543 0.13 -15.02 10.97
CA ASP A 543 -0.41 -16.34 11.33
C ASP A 543 0.27 -17.41 10.45
N ALA A 544 1.19 -18.17 11.03
CA ALA A 544 1.95 -19.18 10.31
C ALA A 544 1.05 -20.32 9.81
N TYR A 545 0.01 -20.69 10.56
CA TYR A 545 -0.89 -21.78 10.19
C TYR A 545 -1.71 -21.41 8.94
N GLU A 546 -2.32 -20.22 8.94
CA GLU A 546 -3.11 -19.76 7.80
C GLU A 546 -2.23 -19.51 6.56
N ALA A 547 -1.05 -18.91 6.75
CA ALA A 547 -0.10 -18.66 5.65
C ALA A 547 0.39 -19.96 5.00
N VAL A 548 0.75 -20.97 5.80
CA VAL A 548 1.20 -22.28 5.30
C VAL A 548 0.03 -23.06 4.70
N SER A 549 -1.14 -23.04 5.34
CA SER A 549 -2.35 -23.69 4.82
C SER A 549 -2.73 -23.15 3.44
N ALA A 550 -2.60 -21.83 3.21
CA ALA A 550 -2.91 -21.21 1.93
C ALA A 550 -2.00 -21.70 0.79
N VAL A 551 -0.73 -21.99 1.09
CA VAL A 551 0.25 -22.46 0.09
C VAL A 551 0.43 -23.97 0.02
N ALA A 552 -0.03 -24.72 1.03
CA ALA A 552 -0.01 -26.18 1.06
C ALA A 552 -1.14 -26.82 0.23
N GLN A 553 -2.07 -26.00 -0.31
CA GLN A 553 -3.16 -26.51 -1.14
C GLN A 553 -2.65 -27.11 -2.45
N PRO A 554 -3.23 -28.24 -2.90
CA PRO A 554 -2.84 -28.91 -4.13
C PRO A 554 -3.11 -28.04 -5.36
N ILE A 555 -2.40 -28.31 -6.46
CA ILE A 555 -2.41 -27.48 -7.67
C ILE A 555 -3.15 -28.18 -8.79
N MET A 556 -4.14 -27.53 -9.39
CA MET A 556 -4.66 -27.90 -10.70
C MET A 556 -3.99 -27.03 -11.76
N GLN A 557 -3.52 -27.64 -12.85
CA GLN A 557 -2.82 -26.95 -13.93
C GLN A 557 -3.20 -27.50 -15.30
N GLY A 558 -2.98 -26.74 -16.36
CA GLY A 558 -3.22 -27.23 -17.72
C GLY A 558 -3.27 -26.12 -18.75
N TYR A 559 -3.65 -26.45 -19.98
CA TYR A 559 -3.85 -25.50 -21.07
C TYR A 559 -5.33 -25.27 -21.34
N LEU A 560 -5.69 -24.00 -21.59
CA LEU A 560 -7.02 -23.59 -22.00
C LEU A 560 -7.04 -23.26 -23.50
N THR A 561 -7.92 -23.94 -24.23
CA THR A 561 -8.10 -23.75 -25.67
C THR A 561 -9.55 -23.46 -26.06
N ASP A 562 -9.79 -22.99 -27.28
CA ASP A 562 -11.12 -22.98 -27.89
C ASP A 562 -11.43 -24.33 -28.58
N ALA A 563 -12.66 -24.49 -29.06
CA ALA A 563 -13.09 -25.71 -29.77
C ALA A 563 -12.29 -26.04 -31.04
N ASN A 564 -11.49 -25.10 -31.57
CA ASN A 564 -10.63 -25.29 -32.72
C ASN A 564 -9.16 -25.56 -32.33
N GLY A 565 -8.84 -25.59 -31.03
CA GLY A 565 -7.49 -25.77 -30.51
C GLY A 565 -6.65 -24.49 -30.47
N ASN A 566 -7.26 -23.31 -30.64
CA ASN A 566 -6.55 -22.04 -30.44
C ASN A 566 -6.38 -21.77 -28.95
N ILE A 567 -5.21 -21.28 -28.54
CA ILE A 567 -4.93 -20.91 -27.14
C ILE A 567 -5.80 -19.72 -26.70
N ILE A 568 -6.25 -19.75 -25.45
CA ILE A 568 -7.02 -18.66 -24.85
C ILE A 568 -6.18 -18.01 -23.74
N PRO A 569 -5.53 -16.85 -24.00
CA PRO A 569 -4.76 -16.12 -22.98
C PRO A 569 -5.65 -15.22 -22.12
N ASN A 570 -5.17 -14.88 -20.92
CA ASN A 570 -5.85 -14.05 -19.93
C ASN A 570 -7.31 -14.47 -19.66
N ALA A 571 -7.59 -15.78 -19.62
CA ALA A 571 -8.83 -16.34 -19.13
C ALA A 571 -8.71 -16.58 -17.63
N SER A 572 -9.78 -16.31 -16.90
CA SER A 572 -9.88 -16.53 -15.47
C SER A 572 -10.05 -18.01 -15.16
N VAL A 573 -9.31 -18.50 -14.17
CA VAL A 573 -9.44 -19.84 -13.58
C VAL A 573 -9.57 -19.67 -12.06
N LYS A 574 -10.79 -19.84 -11.56
CA LYS A 574 -11.15 -19.57 -10.16
C LYS A 574 -11.41 -20.87 -9.42
N SER A 575 -10.69 -21.12 -8.34
CA SER A 575 -11.09 -22.07 -7.31
C SER A 575 -11.75 -21.34 -6.14
N PRO A 576 -12.34 -22.04 -5.16
CA PRO A 576 -12.93 -21.37 -4.00
C PRO A 576 -11.94 -20.58 -3.14
N SER A 577 -10.64 -20.88 -3.23
CA SER A 577 -9.59 -20.21 -2.45
C SER A 577 -8.67 -19.30 -3.26
N THR A 578 -8.59 -19.45 -4.58
CA THR A 578 -7.66 -18.67 -5.42
C THR A 578 -8.22 -18.34 -6.79
N LEU A 579 -7.80 -17.20 -7.34
CA LEU A 579 -8.03 -16.81 -8.72
C LEU A 579 -6.68 -16.78 -9.45
N ALA A 580 -6.61 -17.49 -10.56
CA ALA A 580 -5.48 -17.51 -11.47
C ALA A 580 -5.93 -17.07 -12.88
N HIS A 581 -4.98 -16.72 -13.73
CA HIS A 581 -5.25 -16.38 -15.13
C HIS A 581 -4.34 -17.20 -16.03
N THR A 582 -4.84 -17.61 -17.20
CA THR A 582 -4.00 -18.26 -18.21
C THR A 582 -2.97 -17.27 -18.76
N ASP A 583 -1.73 -17.71 -18.94
CA ASP A 583 -0.66 -16.90 -19.53
C ASP A 583 -0.82 -16.72 -21.07
N SER A 584 0.19 -16.13 -21.72
CA SER A 584 0.19 -15.91 -23.17
C SER A 584 0.20 -17.21 -24.00
N THR A 585 0.52 -18.35 -23.38
CA THR A 585 0.49 -19.69 -23.99
C THR A 585 -0.83 -20.43 -23.71
N GLY A 586 -1.73 -19.84 -22.93
CA GLY A 586 -2.96 -20.48 -22.47
C GLY A 586 -2.76 -21.40 -21.26
N PHE A 587 -1.57 -21.45 -20.67
CA PHE A 587 -1.28 -22.28 -19.50
C PHE A 587 -1.78 -21.62 -18.22
N TYR A 588 -2.35 -22.40 -17.31
CA TYR A 588 -2.79 -21.94 -15.99
C TYR A 588 -2.32 -22.88 -14.87
N GLN A 589 -2.20 -22.31 -13.67
CA GLN A 589 -2.04 -23.04 -12.40
C GLN A 589 -2.93 -22.37 -11.35
N VAL A 590 -3.79 -23.15 -10.69
CA VAL A 590 -4.70 -22.67 -9.64
C VAL A 590 -4.61 -23.60 -8.43
N ARG A 591 -4.60 -23.04 -7.21
CA ARG A 591 -4.60 -23.84 -5.98
C ARG A 591 -6.03 -24.24 -5.64
N VAL A 592 -6.26 -25.50 -5.33
CA VAL A 592 -7.61 -26.03 -5.08
C VAL A 592 -7.64 -26.61 -3.68
N PRO A 593 -8.62 -26.26 -2.83
CA PRO A 593 -8.65 -26.81 -1.48
C PRO A 593 -8.71 -28.35 -1.46
N ALA A 594 -7.92 -28.98 -0.59
CA ALA A 594 -7.85 -30.43 -0.48
C ALA A 594 -9.04 -31.07 0.25
N ASP A 595 -9.15 -32.39 0.13
CA ASP A 595 -9.98 -33.33 0.91
C ASP A 595 -11.49 -33.06 0.88
N THR A 596 -11.91 -32.20 -0.02
CA THR A 596 -13.30 -31.80 -0.27
C THR A 596 -13.49 -31.63 -1.77
N ILE A 597 -14.73 -31.84 -2.25
CA ILE A 597 -15.03 -31.55 -3.65
C ILE A 597 -15.11 -30.04 -3.81
N GLN A 598 -14.28 -29.51 -4.70
CA GLN A 598 -14.17 -28.10 -5.02
C GLN A 598 -14.63 -27.85 -6.45
N THR A 599 -15.37 -26.77 -6.67
CA THR A 599 -15.77 -26.35 -8.01
C THR A 599 -14.77 -25.33 -8.53
N VAL A 600 -14.09 -25.67 -9.63
CA VAL A 600 -13.20 -24.74 -10.36
C VAL A 600 -13.95 -24.18 -11.56
N THR A 601 -13.93 -22.86 -11.73
CA THR A 601 -14.62 -22.14 -12.80
C THR A 601 -13.61 -21.54 -13.76
N PHE A 602 -13.82 -21.77 -15.05
CA PHE A 602 -13.04 -21.21 -16.16
C PHE A 602 -13.90 -20.19 -16.91
N TYR A 603 -13.36 -19.00 -17.18
CA TYR A 603 -14.11 -17.94 -17.85
C TYR A 603 -13.22 -17.06 -18.74
N LYS A 604 -13.77 -16.65 -19.88
CA LYS A 604 -13.21 -15.62 -20.76
C LYS A 604 -14.36 -14.92 -21.49
N TYR A 605 -14.34 -13.59 -21.56
CA TYR A 605 -15.29 -12.86 -22.40
C TYR A 605 -15.26 -13.38 -23.84
N GLY A 606 -16.45 -13.62 -24.41
CA GLY A 606 -16.58 -14.28 -25.71
C GLY A 606 -16.90 -15.78 -25.60
N PHE A 607 -16.76 -16.38 -24.42
CA PHE A 607 -16.88 -17.82 -24.20
C PHE A 607 -17.83 -18.17 -23.04
N ASP A 608 -18.46 -19.32 -23.17
CA ASP A 608 -19.27 -19.92 -22.12
C ASP A 608 -18.33 -20.32 -20.99
N PHE A 609 -18.69 -19.95 -19.76
CA PHE A 609 -17.97 -20.42 -18.59
C PHE A 609 -18.09 -21.95 -18.48
N LEU A 610 -17.06 -22.57 -17.92
CA LEU A 610 -17.02 -24.00 -17.65
C LEU A 610 -16.77 -24.18 -16.16
N THR A 611 -17.61 -24.96 -15.49
CA THR A 611 -17.33 -25.40 -14.12
C THR A 611 -16.88 -26.86 -14.10
N LYS A 612 -15.97 -27.17 -13.19
CA LYS A 612 -15.46 -28.51 -12.98
C LYS A 612 -15.35 -28.82 -11.49
N ASP A 613 -16.11 -29.79 -11.04
CA ASP A 613 -15.95 -30.36 -9.71
C ASP A 613 -14.73 -31.28 -9.68
N VAL A 614 -13.82 -31.01 -8.74
CA VAL A 614 -12.57 -31.73 -8.56
C VAL A 614 -12.38 -32.07 -7.10
N PHE A 615 -11.91 -33.29 -6.84
CA PHE A 615 -11.47 -33.74 -5.53
C PHE A 615 -9.97 -33.97 -5.60
N MET A 616 -9.22 -33.29 -4.73
CA MET A 616 -7.76 -33.39 -4.64
C MET A 616 -7.38 -33.66 -3.18
N THR A 617 -6.29 -34.37 -2.97
CA THR A 617 -5.68 -34.59 -1.66
C THR A 617 -4.49 -33.65 -1.47
N THR A 618 -4.11 -33.38 -0.22
CA THR A 618 -2.88 -32.63 0.10
C THR A 618 -1.71 -33.32 -0.60
N LEU A 619 -0.95 -32.58 -1.43
CA LEU A 619 0.13 -33.04 -2.32
C LEU A 619 -0.24 -33.43 -3.77
N ASP A 620 -1.52 -33.41 -4.16
CA ASP A 620 -1.87 -33.67 -5.56
C ASP A 620 -1.48 -32.49 -6.47
N THR A 621 -0.91 -32.82 -7.63
CA THR A 621 -0.94 -31.95 -8.81
C THR A 621 -1.84 -32.62 -9.83
N LEU A 622 -2.86 -31.90 -10.32
CA LEU A 622 -3.78 -32.40 -11.34
C LEU A 622 -3.57 -31.66 -12.65
N ASP A 623 -3.08 -32.37 -13.67
CA ASP A 623 -3.09 -31.89 -15.05
C ASP A 623 -4.50 -31.97 -15.64
N PHE A 624 -5.04 -30.85 -16.07
CA PHE A 624 -6.39 -30.68 -16.58
C PHE A 624 -6.43 -29.70 -17.77
N ASP A 625 -6.07 -30.19 -18.95
CA ASP A 625 -6.32 -29.45 -20.19
C ASP A 625 -7.81 -29.38 -20.46
N THR A 626 -8.31 -28.20 -20.83
CA THR A 626 -9.73 -28.02 -21.13
C THR A 626 -9.99 -27.01 -22.23
N THR A 627 -11.24 -26.97 -22.67
CA THR A 627 -11.68 -26.19 -23.81
C THR A 627 -12.90 -25.35 -23.44
N LEU A 628 -12.86 -24.05 -23.72
CA LEU A 628 -14.05 -23.19 -23.65
C LEU A 628 -14.77 -23.17 -24.99
N VAL A 629 -16.10 -23.07 -24.93
CA VAL A 629 -16.96 -22.94 -26.11
C VAL A 629 -17.29 -21.47 -26.29
N ALA A 630 -17.24 -20.95 -27.51
CA ALA A 630 -17.63 -19.56 -27.77
C ALA A 630 -19.12 -19.34 -27.41
N SER A 631 -19.39 -18.29 -26.63
CA SER A 631 -20.76 -17.93 -26.26
C SER A 631 -21.55 -17.41 -27.44
N GLN A 632 -22.87 -17.59 -27.38
CA GLN A 632 -23.77 -16.81 -28.22
C GLN A 632 -23.85 -15.38 -27.68
N MET A 633 -23.85 -14.39 -28.57
CA MET A 633 -23.91 -12.97 -28.22
C MET A 633 -25.34 -12.43 -28.42
N GLY A 634 -25.77 -11.54 -27.54
CA GLY A 634 -26.96 -10.69 -27.71
C GLY A 634 -26.61 -9.22 -27.61
N SER A 635 -27.62 -8.36 -27.77
CA SER A 635 -27.46 -6.92 -27.57
C SER A 635 -28.25 -6.44 -26.35
N PHE A 636 -27.71 -5.47 -25.66
CA PHE A 636 -28.40 -4.70 -24.63
C PHE A 636 -28.63 -3.29 -25.16
N VAL A 637 -29.87 -2.92 -25.37
CA VAL A 637 -30.27 -1.64 -25.96
C VAL A 637 -31.26 -0.96 -25.04
N GLY A 638 -31.45 0.34 -25.19
CA GLY A 638 -32.43 1.01 -24.37
C GLY A 638 -32.53 2.49 -24.66
N THR A 639 -33.24 3.18 -23.78
CA THR A 639 -33.43 4.63 -23.87
C THR A 639 -33.18 5.30 -22.54
N VAL A 640 -32.58 6.49 -22.56
CA VAL A 640 -32.55 7.39 -21.40
C VAL A 640 -33.58 8.50 -21.61
N THR A 641 -34.45 8.70 -20.61
CA THR A 641 -35.52 9.70 -20.64
C THR A 641 -35.55 10.57 -19.40
N ASP A 642 -36.11 11.76 -19.54
CA ASP A 642 -36.44 12.66 -18.46
C ASP A 642 -37.56 12.04 -17.59
N GLU A 643 -37.34 11.95 -16.27
CA GLU A 643 -38.32 11.32 -15.36
C GLU A 643 -39.70 12.03 -15.32
N VAL A 644 -39.75 13.33 -15.66
CA VAL A 644 -40.91 14.20 -15.53
C VAL A 644 -41.75 14.18 -16.81
N ASP A 645 -41.13 14.44 -17.95
CA ASP A 645 -41.84 14.59 -19.23
C ASP A 645 -41.51 13.53 -20.28
N GLN A 646 -40.63 12.59 -19.95
CA GLN A 646 -40.25 11.45 -20.78
C GLN A 646 -39.58 11.86 -22.10
N SER A 647 -39.09 13.10 -22.20
CA SER A 647 -38.28 13.54 -23.33
C SER A 647 -36.96 12.78 -23.38
N PRO A 648 -36.40 12.54 -24.59
CA PRO A 648 -35.14 11.83 -24.72
C PRO A 648 -33.97 12.64 -24.15
N VAL A 649 -33.05 11.96 -23.47
CA VAL A 649 -31.87 12.58 -22.86
C VAL A 649 -30.62 11.99 -23.49
N GLU A 650 -29.77 12.86 -24.03
CA GLU A 650 -28.41 12.49 -24.39
C GLU A 650 -27.60 12.26 -23.11
N ALA A 651 -26.96 11.11 -22.91
CA ALA A 651 -26.18 10.78 -21.73
C ALA A 651 -25.04 9.80 -22.06
N SER A 652 -24.02 9.80 -21.21
CA SER A 652 -23.05 8.70 -21.13
C SER A 652 -23.55 7.66 -20.14
N LEU A 653 -23.31 6.39 -20.42
CA LEU A 653 -23.68 5.27 -19.56
C LEU A 653 -22.45 4.43 -19.28
N GLU A 654 -22.25 4.11 -18.01
CA GLU A 654 -21.30 3.13 -17.53
C GLU A 654 -22.07 1.91 -17.06
N VAL A 655 -21.87 0.76 -17.70
CA VAL A 655 -22.61 -0.48 -17.46
C VAL A 655 -21.66 -1.52 -16.91
N ASN A 656 -21.83 -1.83 -15.64
CA ASN A 656 -21.11 -2.86 -14.91
C ASN A 656 -21.94 -4.15 -14.95
N ILE A 657 -21.43 -5.16 -15.64
CA ILE A 657 -22.07 -6.47 -15.79
C ILE A 657 -21.33 -7.45 -14.89
N TYR A 658 -22.09 -8.17 -14.06
CA TYR A 658 -21.52 -9.17 -13.16
C TYR A 658 -21.91 -10.57 -13.61
N VAL A 659 -20.90 -11.40 -13.78
CA VAL A 659 -21.03 -12.79 -14.20
C VAL A 659 -20.23 -13.66 -13.24
N PHE A 660 -20.90 -14.42 -12.37
CA PHE A 660 -20.25 -15.35 -11.43
C PHE A 660 -19.10 -14.72 -10.60
N ASP A 661 -19.38 -13.55 -10.02
CA ASP A 661 -18.47 -12.73 -9.20
C ASP A 661 -17.31 -12.02 -9.94
N GLU A 662 -17.30 -11.99 -11.27
CA GLU A 662 -16.44 -11.09 -12.04
C GLU A 662 -17.21 -9.89 -12.58
N GLU A 663 -16.63 -8.71 -12.46
CA GLU A 663 -17.17 -7.44 -12.93
C GLU A 663 -16.59 -7.06 -14.29
N MET A 664 -17.46 -6.60 -15.18
CA MET A 664 -17.10 -6.05 -16.47
C MET A 664 -17.74 -4.68 -16.65
N SER A 665 -16.92 -3.63 -16.73
CA SER A 665 -17.36 -2.27 -17.01
C SER A 665 -17.30 -1.97 -18.50
N ILE A 666 -18.39 -1.45 -19.05
CA ILE A 666 -18.49 -1.03 -20.46
C ILE A 666 -19.14 0.35 -20.52
N GLU A 667 -18.61 1.23 -21.35
CA GLU A 667 -19.18 2.55 -21.58
C GLU A 667 -19.92 2.63 -22.92
N THR A 668 -21.02 3.38 -22.96
CA THR A 668 -21.66 3.83 -24.21
C THR A 668 -22.27 5.21 -24.06
N THR A 669 -22.78 5.76 -25.14
CA THR A 669 -23.56 6.99 -25.14
C THR A 669 -24.90 6.76 -25.82
N THR A 670 -25.89 7.56 -25.46
CA THR A 670 -27.15 7.62 -26.20
C THR A 670 -27.03 8.51 -27.44
N ASP A 671 -27.86 8.26 -28.45
CA ASP A 671 -28.11 9.20 -29.54
C ASP A 671 -29.05 10.37 -29.14
N ALA A 672 -29.31 11.29 -30.08
CA ALA A 672 -30.19 12.44 -29.88
C ALA A 672 -31.67 12.09 -29.60
N ASN A 673 -32.06 10.82 -29.75
CA ASN A 673 -33.37 10.32 -29.35
C ASN A 673 -33.29 9.53 -28.03
N GLY A 674 -32.18 9.65 -27.29
CA GLY A 674 -31.94 8.97 -26.03
C GLY A 674 -31.64 7.50 -26.17
N ASN A 675 -31.48 6.94 -27.38
CA ASN A 675 -31.26 5.50 -27.56
C ASN A 675 -29.80 5.11 -27.33
N PHE A 676 -29.54 4.09 -26.53
CA PHE A 676 -28.23 3.45 -26.41
C PHE A 676 -28.25 2.00 -26.91
N ALA A 677 -27.07 1.50 -27.29
CA ALA A 677 -26.91 0.10 -27.70
C ALA A 677 -25.52 -0.45 -27.39
N PHE A 678 -25.51 -1.63 -26.78
CA PHE A 678 -24.36 -2.48 -26.52
C PHE A 678 -24.52 -3.77 -27.34
N PRO A 679 -23.79 -3.93 -28.44
CA PRO A 679 -24.10 -4.94 -29.46
C PRO A 679 -23.55 -6.35 -29.18
N SER A 680 -22.84 -6.57 -28.08
CA SER A 680 -22.18 -7.87 -27.82
C SER A 680 -22.08 -8.17 -26.33
N ILE A 681 -23.08 -8.87 -25.80
CA ILE A 681 -23.07 -9.41 -24.44
C ILE A 681 -23.16 -10.93 -24.48
N PRO A 682 -22.27 -11.67 -23.80
CA PRO A 682 -22.34 -13.12 -23.68
C PRO A 682 -23.65 -13.55 -23.04
N MET A 683 -24.32 -14.52 -23.65
CA MET A 683 -25.49 -15.15 -23.06
C MET A 683 -25.07 -16.06 -21.89
N SER A 684 -25.64 -15.86 -20.71
CA SER A 684 -25.52 -16.83 -19.62
C SER A 684 -26.23 -18.14 -19.98
N GLN A 685 -25.65 -19.30 -19.64
CA GLN A 685 -26.28 -20.61 -19.86
C GLN A 685 -27.63 -20.76 -19.13
N THR A 686 -27.89 -19.94 -18.10
CA THR A 686 -29.18 -19.91 -17.39
C THR A 686 -30.20 -18.96 -18.03
N GLY A 687 -29.79 -18.15 -19.01
CA GLY A 687 -30.60 -17.11 -19.65
C GLY A 687 -30.60 -15.75 -18.93
N TYR A 688 -29.93 -15.62 -17.78
CA TYR A 688 -29.90 -14.39 -16.97
C TYR A 688 -28.47 -13.88 -16.78
N LEU A 689 -28.25 -12.58 -16.98
CA LEU A 689 -27.12 -11.89 -16.34
C LEU A 689 -27.48 -11.72 -14.87
N GLU A 690 -26.57 -12.05 -13.95
CA GLU A 690 -26.90 -12.14 -12.53
C GLU A 690 -27.14 -10.76 -11.92
N TYR A 691 -26.46 -9.73 -12.43
CA TYR A 691 -26.61 -8.34 -11.99
C TYR A 691 -25.97 -7.37 -13.00
N VAL A 692 -26.64 -6.27 -13.30
CA VAL A 692 -26.13 -5.17 -14.13
C VAL A 692 -26.34 -3.87 -13.36
N SER A 693 -25.26 -3.16 -13.05
CA SER A 693 -25.32 -1.80 -12.52
C SER A 693 -25.08 -0.82 -13.67
N THR A 694 -26.04 0.04 -13.97
CA THR A 694 -25.89 1.07 -14.99
C THR A 694 -25.89 2.45 -14.36
N THR A 695 -24.77 3.15 -14.44
CA THR A 695 -24.66 4.54 -14.03
C THR A 695 -24.89 5.43 -15.25
N VAL A 696 -25.95 6.23 -15.21
CA VAL A 696 -26.27 7.20 -16.27
C VAL A 696 -25.74 8.56 -15.86
N LYS A 697 -24.84 9.12 -16.68
CA LYS A 697 -24.19 10.42 -16.54
C LYS A 697 -24.77 11.40 -17.58
N PRO A 698 -25.89 12.07 -17.26
CA PRO A 698 -26.56 12.98 -18.17
C PRO A 698 -25.95 14.40 -18.13
N PRO A 699 -26.30 15.29 -19.08
CA PRO A 699 -25.85 16.67 -19.11
C PRO A 699 -26.43 17.48 -17.94
N PHE A 700 -25.83 18.64 -17.69
CA PHE A 700 -26.01 19.52 -16.53
C PHE A 700 -27.44 19.76 -16.01
N ASN A 701 -28.46 19.62 -16.84
CA ASN A 701 -29.86 19.76 -16.45
C ASN A 701 -30.42 18.54 -15.68
N TYR A 702 -29.66 17.46 -15.58
CA TYR A 702 -30.04 16.21 -14.94
C TYR A 702 -28.98 15.77 -13.94
N SER A 703 -29.40 15.03 -12.92
CA SER A 703 -28.50 14.47 -11.91
C SER A 703 -28.16 13.03 -12.26
N GLU A 704 -26.91 12.65 -12.00
CA GLU A 704 -26.43 11.29 -12.17
C GLU A 704 -27.26 10.30 -11.37
N LYS A 705 -27.50 9.12 -11.95
CA LYS A 705 -28.28 8.07 -11.29
C LYS A 705 -27.77 6.69 -11.66
N THR A 706 -27.58 5.86 -10.65
CA THR A 706 -27.22 4.44 -10.80
C THR A 706 -28.47 3.57 -10.69
N PHE A 707 -28.59 2.63 -11.62
CA PHE A 707 -29.67 1.65 -11.71
C PHE A 707 -29.11 0.26 -11.50
N GLU A 708 -29.77 -0.54 -10.67
CA GLU A 708 -29.36 -1.90 -10.33
C GLU A 708 -30.41 -2.88 -10.87
N ASP A 709 -30.08 -3.60 -11.94
CA ASP A 709 -31.02 -4.44 -12.69
C ASP A 709 -30.56 -5.89 -12.85
N ILE A 710 -31.53 -6.79 -13.09
CA ILE A 710 -31.27 -8.19 -13.49
C ILE A 710 -31.80 -8.35 -14.91
N ILE A 711 -30.89 -8.50 -15.87
CA ILE A 711 -31.20 -8.43 -17.29
C ILE A 711 -31.13 -9.82 -17.94
N THR A 712 -32.14 -10.16 -18.76
CA THR A 712 -32.20 -11.45 -19.48
C THR A 712 -31.80 -11.25 -20.94
N VAL A 713 -30.57 -11.64 -21.31
CA VAL A 713 -30.10 -11.52 -22.70
C VAL A 713 -30.43 -12.78 -23.50
N THR A 714 -31.24 -12.63 -24.55
CA THR A 714 -31.55 -13.72 -25.49
C THR A 714 -30.57 -13.75 -26.66
N ALA A 715 -30.10 -14.93 -27.06
CA ALA A 715 -29.22 -15.10 -28.21
C ALA A 715 -29.73 -14.44 -29.49
N GLY A 716 -28.91 -13.56 -30.09
CA GLY A 716 -29.27 -12.80 -31.29
C GLY A 716 -30.44 -11.82 -31.14
N GLY A 717 -30.95 -11.64 -29.91
CA GLY A 717 -32.02 -10.70 -29.58
C GLY A 717 -31.50 -9.43 -28.92
N ASN A 718 -32.40 -8.46 -28.79
CA ASN A 718 -32.16 -7.19 -28.12
C ASN A 718 -32.92 -7.19 -26.79
N THR A 719 -32.21 -7.02 -25.68
CA THR A 719 -32.82 -6.72 -24.39
C THR A 719 -32.99 -5.23 -24.29
N GLN A 720 -34.21 -4.77 -24.00
CA GLN A 720 -34.56 -3.35 -24.03
C GLN A 720 -34.81 -2.83 -22.61
N GLU A 721 -34.09 -1.79 -22.20
CA GLU A 721 -34.31 -1.11 -20.92
C GLU A 721 -34.59 0.39 -21.10
N THR A 722 -35.19 1.00 -20.08
CA THR A 722 -35.43 2.44 -20.03
C THR A 722 -34.96 3.01 -18.71
N TYR A 723 -34.04 3.98 -18.78
CA TYR A 723 -33.49 4.66 -17.62
C TYR A 723 -34.02 6.08 -17.50
N GLU A 724 -34.73 6.35 -16.40
CA GLU A 724 -35.32 7.66 -16.12
C GLU A 724 -34.40 8.46 -15.21
N VAL A 725 -33.80 9.52 -15.76
CA VAL A 725 -32.89 10.42 -15.02
C VAL A 725 -33.64 11.62 -14.44
N PRO A 726 -33.34 11.99 -13.19
CA PRO A 726 -33.97 13.13 -12.55
C PRO A 726 -33.40 14.46 -13.02
N ARG A 727 -34.24 15.50 -13.05
CA ARG A 727 -33.77 16.89 -13.22
C ARG A 727 -33.01 17.36 -11.98
N THR A 728 -32.00 18.19 -12.17
CA THR A 728 -31.28 18.82 -11.05
C THR A 728 -32.16 19.85 -10.34
N ASP A 729 -32.14 19.87 -9.01
CA ASP A 729 -32.77 20.91 -8.19
C ASP A 729 -31.95 22.21 -8.17
N LEU A 730 -30.63 22.11 -8.36
CA LEU A 730 -29.70 23.23 -8.54
C LEU A 730 -28.43 22.81 -9.30
N ILE A 731 -27.66 23.80 -9.78
CA ILE A 731 -26.27 23.60 -10.22
C ILE A 731 -25.33 24.09 -9.12
N LEU A 732 -24.32 23.29 -8.83
CA LEU A 732 -23.19 23.65 -7.99
C LEU A 732 -22.03 24.02 -8.92
N VAL A 733 -21.71 25.31 -9.02
CA VAL A 733 -20.57 25.81 -9.82
C VAL A 733 -19.36 25.85 -8.91
N ASP A 734 -18.38 25.04 -9.27
CA ASP A 734 -17.09 24.95 -8.62
C ASP A 734 -16.07 25.79 -9.41
N ASP A 735 -15.72 26.93 -8.82
CA ASP A 735 -14.83 27.94 -9.37
C ASP A 735 -13.70 28.25 -8.36
N ASP A 736 -13.30 27.24 -7.59
CA ASP A 736 -12.34 27.40 -6.51
C ASP A 736 -10.86 27.41 -6.95
N GLY A 737 -10.60 27.10 -8.21
CA GLY A 737 -9.25 27.03 -8.79
C GLY A 737 -8.54 25.70 -8.52
N GLY A 738 -9.29 24.61 -8.29
CA GLY A 738 -8.78 23.26 -8.07
C GLY A 738 -8.50 22.93 -6.60
N ASP A 739 -9.10 23.70 -5.67
CA ASP A 739 -9.18 23.30 -4.26
C ASP A 739 -10.20 22.14 -4.13
N ASN A 740 -10.31 21.52 -2.94
CA ASN A 740 -11.24 20.39 -2.72
C ASN A 740 -12.43 20.81 -1.82
N LEU A 741 -13.06 21.94 -2.15
CA LEU A 741 -14.17 22.50 -1.37
C LEU A 741 -15.53 21.92 -1.73
N GLU A 742 -15.68 21.41 -2.94
CA GLU A 742 -16.87 20.73 -3.47
C GLU A 742 -17.32 19.59 -2.55
N SER A 743 -16.40 18.85 -1.95
CA SER A 743 -16.70 17.75 -1.01
C SER A 743 -17.60 18.17 0.16
N ILE A 744 -17.41 19.40 0.67
CA ILE A 744 -18.17 19.95 1.80
C ILE A 744 -19.57 20.36 1.36
N TYR A 745 -19.70 20.96 0.17
CA TYR A 745 -21.00 21.32 -0.40
C TYR A 745 -21.80 20.08 -0.82
N ILE A 746 -21.16 19.12 -1.50
CA ILE A 746 -21.74 17.81 -1.87
C ILE A 746 -22.34 17.13 -0.66
N THR A 747 -21.56 16.97 0.41
CA THR A 747 -22.04 16.31 1.63
C THR A 747 -23.25 17.02 2.23
N ALA A 748 -23.29 18.36 2.20
CA ALA A 748 -24.42 19.13 2.70
C ALA A 748 -25.66 18.99 1.80
N LEU A 749 -25.49 18.99 0.47
CA LEU A 749 -26.58 18.81 -0.49
C LEU A 749 -27.17 17.39 -0.43
N ASP A 750 -26.33 16.37 -0.28
CA ASP A 750 -26.74 14.98 -0.09
C ASP A 750 -27.57 14.81 1.19
N ASN A 751 -27.13 15.43 2.30
CA ASN A 751 -27.88 15.43 3.56
C ASN A 751 -29.26 16.10 3.43
N LEU A 752 -29.38 17.09 2.55
CA LEU A 752 -30.65 17.75 2.22
C LEU A 752 -31.49 16.95 1.21
N GLY A 753 -30.94 15.89 0.61
CA GLY A 753 -31.57 15.12 -0.46
C GLY A 753 -31.80 15.96 -1.73
N LEU A 754 -30.99 17.00 -1.95
CA LEU A 754 -31.06 17.85 -3.14
C LEU A 754 -30.31 17.20 -4.29
N ARG A 755 -30.90 17.23 -5.48
CA ARG A 755 -30.26 16.71 -6.69
C ARG A 755 -29.49 17.83 -7.35
N TYR A 756 -28.24 17.60 -7.70
CA TYR A 756 -27.41 18.64 -8.29
C TYR A 756 -26.57 18.08 -9.43
N PHE A 757 -25.99 19.00 -10.19
CA PHE A 757 -24.90 18.75 -11.12
C PHE A 757 -23.77 19.70 -10.76
N ILE A 758 -22.55 19.16 -10.75
CA ILE A 758 -21.34 19.93 -10.47
C ILE A 758 -20.81 20.46 -11.80
N TRP A 759 -20.77 21.77 -11.94
CA TRP A 759 -20.08 22.43 -13.03
C TRP A 759 -18.70 22.83 -12.53
N ASP A 760 -17.72 21.97 -12.76
CA ASP A 760 -16.31 22.28 -12.52
C ASP A 760 -15.81 23.20 -13.65
N VAL A 761 -15.40 24.42 -13.30
CA VAL A 761 -14.90 25.41 -14.26
C VAL A 761 -13.57 24.96 -14.88
N GLU A 762 -12.75 24.16 -14.20
CA GLU A 762 -11.52 23.60 -14.77
C GLU A 762 -11.82 22.51 -15.82
N GLU A 763 -12.89 21.73 -15.63
CA GLU A 763 -13.32 20.70 -16.58
C GLU A 763 -14.11 21.28 -17.77
N PHE A 764 -15.12 22.10 -17.49
CA PHE A 764 -16.10 22.56 -18.47
C PHE A 764 -15.84 23.98 -19.00
N GLY A 765 -14.89 24.70 -18.38
CA GLY A 765 -14.68 26.12 -18.63
C GLY A 765 -15.78 27.00 -18.03
N GLU A 766 -15.66 28.31 -18.30
CA GLU A 766 -16.57 29.33 -17.80
C GLU A 766 -18.03 29.09 -18.23
N ILE A 767 -18.95 29.11 -17.26
CA ILE A 767 -20.37 28.87 -17.55
C ILE A 767 -20.99 30.06 -18.29
N SER A 768 -21.53 29.79 -19.49
CA SER A 768 -22.09 30.83 -20.35
C SER A 768 -23.46 31.32 -19.88
N ALA A 769 -23.84 32.54 -20.28
CA ALA A 769 -25.18 33.06 -20.04
C ALA A 769 -26.28 32.17 -20.64
N ASP A 770 -26.04 31.57 -21.82
CA ASP A 770 -27.01 30.70 -22.47
C ASP A 770 -27.19 29.39 -21.68
N THR A 771 -26.09 28.83 -21.15
CA THR A 771 -26.10 27.65 -20.27
C THR A 771 -26.92 27.92 -19.01
N LEU A 772 -26.59 28.99 -18.26
CA LEU A 772 -27.33 29.38 -17.06
C LEU A 772 -28.82 29.61 -17.32
N ASN A 773 -29.15 30.25 -18.45
CA ASN A 773 -30.54 30.55 -18.80
C ASN A 773 -31.35 29.33 -19.27
N SER A 774 -30.67 28.24 -19.62
CA SER A 774 -31.28 26.97 -20.03
C SER A 774 -31.61 26.04 -18.85
N LEU A 775 -31.24 26.41 -17.62
CA LEU A 775 -31.47 25.59 -16.42
C LEU A 775 -32.96 25.41 -16.11
N PHE A 776 -33.36 24.17 -15.81
CA PHE A 776 -34.75 23.86 -15.47
C PHE A 776 -35.23 24.54 -14.18
N ASN A 777 -34.50 24.35 -13.06
CA ASN A 777 -34.90 24.84 -11.75
C ASN A 777 -34.29 26.20 -11.37
N ARG A 778 -33.48 26.80 -12.26
CA ARG A 778 -32.91 28.16 -12.14
C ARG A 778 -32.31 28.50 -10.77
N ASN A 779 -31.76 27.51 -10.07
CA ASN A 779 -31.06 27.70 -8.80
C ASN A 779 -29.58 27.39 -8.99
N VAL A 780 -28.72 28.29 -8.53
CA VAL A 780 -27.26 28.16 -8.66
C VAL A 780 -26.60 28.44 -7.32
N ILE A 781 -25.71 27.55 -6.90
CA ILE A 781 -24.73 27.82 -5.86
C ILE A 781 -23.40 27.96 -6.58
N TRP A 782 -22.72 29.09 -6.41
CA TRP A 782 -21.41 29.35 -7.02
C TRP A 782 -20.44 29.71 -5.93
N PHE A 783 -19.36 28.94 -5.82
CA PHE A 783 -18.30 29.20 -4.86
C PHE A 783 -16.95 29.34 -5.55
N THR A 784 -16.14 30.28 -5.08
CA THR A 784 -14.86 30.65 -5.75
C THR A 784 -13.61 30.32 -4.93
N GLY A 785 -13.76 29.55 -3.85
CA GLY A 785 -12.66 29.17 -2.94
C GLY A 785 -11.75 30.29 -2.45
N TYR A 786 -10.45 29.95 -2.32
CA TYR A 786 -9.41 30.85 -1.83
C TYR A 786 -8.52 31.41 -2.94
N GLN A 787 -8.76 32.67 -3.32
CA GLN A 787 -7.86 33.40 -4.21
C GLN A 787 -7.47 34.76 -3.61
N GLN A 788 -6.16 34.95 -3.37
CA GLN A 788 -5.62 36.21 -2.84
C GLN A 788 -5.57 37.31 -3.91
N ASN A 789 -6.31 38.40 -3.69
CA ASN A 789 -6.15 39.69 -4.37
C ASN A 789 -6.31 39.70 -5.90
N THR A 790 -7.25 38.92 -6.43
CA THR A 790 -7.73 38.99 -7.82
C THR A 790 -9.25 39.11 -7.84
N ASP A 791 -9.81 39.68 -8.91
CA ASP A 791 -11.26 39.64 -9.14
C ASP A 791 -11.66 38.18 -9.40
N VAL A 792 -12.21 37.51 -8.37
CA VAL A 792 -12.58 36.08 -8.41
C VAL A 792 -13.79 35.79 -9.29
N LEU A 793 -14.53 36.84 -9.69
CA LEU A 793 -15.55 36.76 -10.73
C LEU A 793 -15.15 37.70 -11.86
N THR A 794 -15.00 37.15 -13.06
CA THR A 794 -14.69 37.90 -14.28
C THR A 794 -15.87 38.78 -14.72
N THR A 795 -15.60 39.73 -15.62
CA THR A 795 -16.67 40.56 -16.23
C THR A 795 -17.68 39.70 -17.00
N ASP A 796 -17.24 38.58 -17.58
CA ASP A 796 -18.11 37.67 -18.31
C ASP A 796 -18.99 36.86 -17.35
N ASN A 797 -18.47 36.42 -16.19
CA ASN A 797 -19.29 35.81 -15.13
C ASN A 797 -20.39 36.76 -14.67
N LEU A 798 -20.02 38.00 -14.33
CA LEU A 798 -20.99 38.99 -13.85
C LEU A 798 -22.05 39.29 -14.91
N THR A 799 -21.68 39.36 -16.19
CA THR A 799 -22.63 39.56 -17.30
C THR A 799 -23.58 38.37 -17.44
N ALA A 800 -23.07 37.15 -17.31
CA ALA A 800 -23.88 35.94 -17.36
C ALA A 800 -24.85 35.85 -16.18
N LEU A 801 -24.39 36.17 -14.98
CA LEU A 801 -25.19 36.24 -13.76
C LEU A 801 -26.26 37.34 -13.82
N GLU A 802 -25.93 38.53 -14.34
CA GLU A 802 -26.92 39.60 -14.57
C GLU A 802 -28.00 39.13 -15.55
N SER A 803 -27.63 38.46 -16.65
CA SER A 803 -28.58 37.89 -17.60
C SER A 803 -29.49 36.84 -16.95
N PHE A 804 -28.91 35.95 -16.14
CA PHE A 804 -29.62 34.90 -15.42
C PHE A 804 -30.63 35.45 -14.41
N LEU A 805 -30.22 36.41 -13.56
CA LEU A 805 -31.11 37.06 -12.60
C LEU A 805 -32.22 37.87 -13.27
N ASN A 806 -31.93 38.56 -14.38
CA ASN A 806 -32.96 39.25 -15.17
C ASN A 806 -34.03 38.30 -15.72
N GLN A 807 -33.71 37.03 -15.90
CA GLN A 807 -34.64 35.98 -16.33
C GLN A 807 -35.25 35.19 -15.15
N GLY A 808 -35.08 35.67 -13.92
CA GLY A 808 -35.68 35.09 -12.73
C GLY A 808 -34.87 33.95 -12.11
N GLY A 809 -33.55 34.00 -12.24
CA GLY A 809 -32.64 33.07 -11.57
C GLY A 809 -32.50 33.33 -10.07
N ASN A 810 -32.07 32.31 -9.34
CA ASN A 810 -31.71 32.37 -7.94
C ASN A 810 -30.24 31.99 -7.77
N ILE A 811 -29.48 32.78 -7.00
CA ILE A 811 -28.06 32.51 -6.78
C ILE A 811 -27.61 32.68 -5.34
N LEU A 812 -26.76 31.76 -4.89
CA LEU A 812 -25.90 31.91 -3.72
C LEU A 812 -24.46 32.09 -4.23
N LEU A 813 -23.87 33.23 -3.92
CA LEU A 813 -22.47 33.55 -4.21
C LEU A 813 -21.65 33.46 -2.92
N SER A 814 -20.61 32.62 -2.93
CA SER A 814 -19.79 32.30 -1.75
C SER A 814 -18.30 32.35 -2.07
N GLY A 815 -17.48 32.93 -1.19
CA GLY A 815 -16.02 32.94 -1.36
C GLY A 815 -15.32 33.99 -0.51
N THR A 816 -13.99 33.91 -0.39
CA THR A 816 -13.21 34.81 0.48
C THR A 816 -13.06 36.23 -0.07
N SER A 817 -13.33 36.45 -1.36
CA SER A 817 -13.13 37.75 -2.04
C SER A 817 -14.34 38.20 -2.88
N VAL A 818 -15.44 37.43 -2.87
CA VAL A 818 -16.58 37.66 -3.78
C VAL A 818 -17.27 39.01 -3.54
N GLY A 819 -17.23 39.52 -2.30
CA GLY A 819 -17.74 40.85 -1.94
C GLY A 819 -16.97 41.99 -2.62
N ASN A 820 -15.66 41.82 -2.85
CA ASN A 820 -14.85 42.78 -3.60
C ASN A 820 -15.20 42.76 -5.09
N SER A 821 -15.41 41.57 -5.65
CA SER A 821 -15.71 41.39 -7.08
C SER A 821 -17.09 41.92 -7.50
N VAL A 822 -18.04 42.04 -6.57
CA VAL A 822 -19.39 42.54 -6.88
C VAL A 822 -19.63 44.00 -6.49
N SER A 823 -18.89 44.52 -5.49
CA SER A 823 -19.16 45.83 -4.89
C SER A 823 -18.79 47.00 -5.82
N GLY A 824 -19.71 47.96 -5.97
CA GLY A 824 -19.49 49.14 -6.83
C GLY A 824 -19.73 48.91 -8.32
N LEU A 825 -20.03 47.67 -8.73
CA LEU A 825 -20.44 47.32 -10.09
C LEU A 825 -21.97 47.32 -10.23
N ASN A 826 -22.45 47.24 -11.48
CA ASN A 826 -23.89 47.17 -11.76
C ASN A 826 -24.55 45.97 -11.05
N PHE A 827 -23.91 44.80 -11.07
CA PHE A 827 -24.37 43.61 -10.37
C PHE A 827 -24.58 43.85 -8.87
N GLY A 828 -23.57 44.35 -8.15
CA GLY A 828 -23.68 44.61 -6.71
C GLY A 828 -24.72 45.67 -6.35
N ASN A 829 -24.79 46.75 -7.13
CA ASN A 829 -25.75 47.83 -6.89
C ASN A 829 -27.20 47.42 -7.19
N ASN A 830 -27.42 46.67 -8.26
CA ASN A 830 -28.76 46.39 -8.79
C ASN A 830 -29.36 45.09 -8.25
N PHE A 831 -28.54 44.09 -7.93
CA PHE A 831 -29.01 42.75 -7.56
C PHE A 831 -28.65 42.36 -6.12
N VAL A 832 -27.39 42.56 -5.69
CA VAL A 832 -27.00 42.21 -4.30
C VAL A 832 -27.63 43.17 -3.29
N GLY A 833 -27.72 44.47 -3.61
CA GLY A 833 -28.28 45.47 -2.70
C GLY A 833 -27.40 45.74 -1.48
N ALA A 834 -26.09 45.48 -1.58
CA ALA A 834 -25.11 45.79 -0.57
C ALA A 834 -23.74 46.13 -1.20
N LEU A 835 -22.98 46.93 -0.46
CA LEU A 835 -21.61 47.33 -0.80
C LEU A 835 -20.67 46.82 0.27
N ILE A 836 -19.42 46.51 -0.12
CA ILE A 836 -18.41 46.11 0.85
C ILE A 836 -18.15 47.25 1.85
N ASP A 837 -18.10 46.90 3.14
CA ASP A 837 -17.60 47.79 4.18
C ASP A 837 -16.07 47.81 4.09
N PRO A 838 -15.44 48.98 3.83
CA PRO A 838 -13.98 49.07 3.76
C PRO A 838 -13.28 48.73 5.09
N ILE A 839 -14.03 48.63 6.18
CA ILE A 839 -13.54 48.19 7.48
C ILE A 839 -14.00 46.74 7.68
N GLY A 840 -13.30 45.80 7.05
CA GLY A 840 -13.49 44.36 7.29
C GLY A 840 -13.36 43.98 8.77
N THR A 841 -13.77 42.77 9.13
CA THR A 841 -13.76 42.32 10.53
C THR A 841 -12.94 41.07 10.78
N THR A 842 -12.25 41.04 11.92
CA THR A 842 -11.57 39.85 12.45
C THR A 842 -12.49 38.99 13.32
N ASN A 843 -13.75 39.41 13.53
CA ASN A 843 -14.70 38.63 14.30
C ASN A 843 -14.98 37.30 13.60
N SER A 844 -14.99 36.23 14.39
CA SER A 844 -15.35 34.89 13.89
C SER A 844 -16.74 34.46 14.38
N PHE A 845 -17.34 35.18 15.33
CA PHE A 845 -18.72 34.92 15.74
C PHE A 845 -19.71 35.64 14.83
N VAL A 846 -20.62 34.88 14.25
CA VAL A 846 -21.73 35.39 13.45
C VAL A 846 -23.06 34.97 14.06
N LYS A 847 -24.07 35.82 13.89
CA LYS A 847 -25.42 35.56 14.35
C LYS A 847 -26.39 35.69 13.20
N GLY A 848 -27.21 34.67 13.06
CA GLY A 848 -28.42 34.68 12.28
C GLY A 848 -29.39 35.82 12.60
N THR A 849 -30.09 36.34 11.60
CA THR A 849 -31.20 37.28 11.79
C THR A 849 -32.55 36.57 11.73
N THR A 850 -33.65 37.32 11.85
CA THR A 850 -35.01 36.78 11.70
C THR A 850 -35.42 36.56 10.24
N HIS A 851 -34.54 36.83 9.28
CA HIS A 851 -34.77 36.52 7.88
C HIS A 851 -34.88 34.98 7.68
N PRO A 852 -35.68 34.47 6.73
CA PRO A 852 -35.82 33.03 6.48
C PRO A 852 -34.49 32.27 6.28
N VAL A 853 -33.50 32.92 5.69
CA VAL A 853 -32.13 32.38 5.51
C VAL A 853 -31.33 32.33 6.82
N GLY A 854 -31.64 33.18 7.80
CA GLY A 854 -30.77 33.51 8.92
C GLY A 854 -30.92 32.69 10.20
N ASP A 855 -32.00 31.94 10.44
CA ASP A 855 -32.26 31.04 11.60
C ASP A 855 -32.07 31.56 13.06
N THR A 856 -31.64 32.80 13.28
CA THR A 856 -31.39 33.46 14.58
C THR A 856 -30.31 32.87 15.50
N LYS A 857 -29.66 31.76 15.11
CA LYS A 857 -28.65 31.08 15.93
C LYS A 857 -27.29 31.79 15.88
N LEU A 858 -26.41 31.40 16.79
CA LEU A 858 -25.04 31.91 16.88
C LEU A 858 -24.09 30.81 16.38
N TYR A 859 -23.16 31.20 15.50
CA TYR A 859 -22.20 30.33 14.83
C TYR A 859 -20.79 30.86 14.96
N ASN A 860 -19.81 30.00 14.67
CA ASN A 860 -18.43 30.40 14.48
C ASN A 860 -18.09 30.33 12.99
N VAL A 861 -17.23 31.21 12.50
CA VAL A 861 -16.73 31.22 11.14
C VAL A 861 -15.23 31.03 11.16
N SER A 862 -14.79 29.83 10.78
CA SER A 862 -13.38 29.41 10.82
C SER A 862 -12.90 29.06 9.41
N VAL A 863 -12.53 30.08 8.65
CA VAL A 863 -11.86 29.92 7.36
C VAL A 863 -10.35 30.00 7.62
N PRO A 864 -9.57 28.91 7.48
CA PRO A 864 -8.15 28.87 7.86
C PRO A 864 -7.28 29.92 7.15
N THR A 865 -7.70 30.34 5.97
CA THR A 865 -6.94 31.17 5.02
C THR A 865 -7.38 32.64 5.01
N GLN A 866 -8.51 32.99 5.64
CA GLN A 866 -9.06 34.36 5.68
C GLN A 866 -9.08 34.94 7.10
N SER A 867 -8.08 35.76 7.41
CA SER A 867 -7.96 36.44 8.73
C SER A 867 -8.87 37.66 8.89
N ASN A 868 -9.30 38.27 7.79
CA ASN A 868 -10.17 39.45 7.76
C ASN A 868 -11.34 39.16 6.82
N LYS A 869 -12.55 39.13 7.39
CA LYS A 869 -13.77 38.75 6.68
C LYS A 869 -14.52 39.99 6.22
N ASP A 870 -15.19 39.91 5.07
CA ASP A 870 -15.88 41.04 4.49
C ASP A 870 -17.17 41.34 5.26
N GLY A 871 -17.33 42.60 5.65
CA GLY A 871 -18.59 43.15 6.14
C GLY A 871 -19.30 43.90 5.02
N PHE A 872 -20.60 44.13 5.17
CA PHE A 872 -21.39 44.85 4.17
C PHE A 872 -22.13 46.06 4.73
N THR A 873 -22.21 47.11 3.91
CA THR A 873 -23.15 48.21 4.06
C THR A 873 -24.38 47.95 3.19
N LEU A 874 -25.56 47.90 3.80
CA LEU A 874 -26.80 47.65 3.06
C LEU A 874 -27.18 48.86 2.19
N ALA A 875 -27.46 48.60 0.91
CA ALA A 875 -27.87 49.55 -0.11
C ALA A 875 -29.18 49.10 -0.80
N GLY A 876 -30.01 48.33 -0.10
CA GLY A 876 -31.30 47.82 -0.60
C GLY A 876 -31.63 46.40 -0.14
N GLY A 877 -30.63 45.56 0.11
CA GLY A 877 -30.77 44.19 0.61
C GLY A 877 -30.91 44.09 2.13
N GLU A 878 -31.11 42.87 2.63
CA GLU A 878 -31.31 42.56 4.04
C GLU A 878 -30.14 41.72 4.60
N ALA A 879 -29.69 42.05 5.81
CA ALA A 879 -28.71 41.23 6.51
C ALA A 879 -29.37 39.94 7.03
N VAL A 880 -28.84 38.78 6.62
CA VAL A 880 -29.35 37.47 7.04
C VAL A 880 -28.45 36.80 8.09
N ILE A 881 -27.16 37.13 8.07
CA ILE A 881 -26.19 36.77 9.11
C ILE A 881 -25.33 38.03 9.37
N SER A 882 -24.98 38.29 10.63
CA SER A 882 -24.19 39.46 11.03
C SER A 882 -23.08 39.11 12.01
N TYR A 883 -21.91 39.75 11.88
CA TYR A 883 -20.79 39.67 12.84
C TYR A 883 -21.10 40.42 14.12
N GLY A 884 -20.72 39.91 15.30
CA GLY A 884 -20.70 40.78 16.49
C GLY A 884 -20.35 40.16 17.84
N VAL A 885 -20.11 41.06 18.80
CA VAL A 885 -20.17 40.86 20.26
C VAL A 885 -21.00 42.01 20.85
N THR A 886 -21.78 41.72 21.90
CA THR A 886 -22.82 42.57 22.53
C THR A 886 -22.82 44.05 22.13
N GLY A 887 -23.73 44.42 21.21
CA GLY A 887 -24.09 45.82 20.93
C GLY A 887 -23.63 46.40 19.59
N ASN A 888 -22.78 45.72 18.81
CA ASN A 888 -22.38 46.17 17.47
C ASN A 888 -22.40 44.98 16.50
N PHE A 889 -23.43 44.91 15.64
CA PHE A 889 -23.56 43.86 14.63
C PHE A 889 -23.45 44.44 13.22
N ALA A 890 -22.49 43.95 12.42
CA ALA A 890 -22.32 44.33 11.02
C ALA A 890 -22.80 43.20 10.09
N PRO A 891 -23.52 43.48 9.00
CA PRO A 891 -23.95 42.47 8.04
C PRO A 891 -22.77 41.66 7.48
N ALA A 892 -22.89 40.33 7.51
CA ALA A 892 -21.88 39.35 7.10
C ALA A 892 -22.35 38.49 5.92
N VAL A 893 -23.65 38.26 5.83
CA VAL A 893 -24.32 37.67 4.67
C VAL A 893 -25.53 38.53 4.36
N VAL A 894 -25.70 38.85 3.08
CA VAL A 894 -26.80 39.70 2.59
C VAL A 894 -27.67 38.89 1.66
N ALA A 895 -28.98 39.02 1.80
CA ALA A 895 -29.94 38.51 0.84
C ALA A 895 -30.71 39.67 0.21
N ASN A 896 -31.06 39.54 -1.06
CA ASN A 896 -31.90 40.49 -1.76
C ASN A 896 -32.78 39.79 -2.80
N THR A 897 -33.95 40.36 -3.06
CA THR A 897 -34.95 39.81 -3.97
C THR A 897 -35.53 40.87 -4.87
N GLY A 898 -35.65 40.56 -6.14
CA GLY A 898 -36.50 41.27 -7.08
C GLY A 898 -37.87 40.62 -7.22
N ASN A 899 -38.58 40.95 -8.30
CA ASN A 899 -39.92 40.39 -8.54
C ASN A 899 -39.88 38.86 -8.72
N ASN A 900 -38.85 38.33 -9.40
CA ASN A 900 -38.74 36.91 -9.77
C ASN A 900 -37.32 36.34 -9.57
N TRP A 901 -36.40 37.06 -8.92
CA TRP A 901 -35.01 36.62 -8.72
C TRP A 901 -34.58 36.85 -7.28
N SER A 902 -33.61 36.05 -6.84
CA SER A 902 -33.07 36.11 -5.47
C SER A 902 -31.55 35.97 -5.48
N VAL A 903 -30.87 36.74 -4.64
CA VAL A 903 -29.41 36.67 -4.47
C VAL A 903 -29.10 36.53 -2.98
N VAL A 904 -28.23 35.60 -2.63
CA VAL A 904 -27.55 35.54 -1.33
C VAL A 904 -26.06 35.70 -1.57
N LEU A 905 -25.44 36.66 -0.88
CA LEU A 905 -24.00 36.92 -0.95
C LEU A 905 -23.38 36.76 0.43
N THR A 906 -22.35 35.93 0.54
CA THR A 906 -21.57 35.81 1.77
C THR A 906 -20.30 36.67 1.70
N GLY A 907 -19.91 37.24 2.84
CA GLY A 907 -18.65 38.00 2.99
C GLY A 907 -17.45 37.14 3.39
N PHE A 908 -17.64 35.83 3.34
CA PHE A 908 -16.70 34.80 3.76
C PHE A 908 -17.11 33.50 3.08
N GLU A 909 -16.25 32.50 3.09
CA GLU A 909 -16.56 31.20 2.51
C GLU A 909 -17.63 30.45 3.33
N ALA A 910 -18.75 30.08 2.72
CA ALA A 910 -19.88 29.47 3.42
C ALA A 910 -19.55 28.09 4.03
N SER A 911 -18.64 27.33 3.41
CA SER A 911 -18.03 26.11 4.00
C SER A 911 -17.43 26.37 5.39
N GLY A 912 -17.02 27.61 5.63
CA GLY A 912 -16.41 28.10 6.84
C GLY A 912 -17.36 28.33 8.00
N ILE A 913 -18.64 27.93 7.95
CA ILE A 913 -19.62 28.07 9.04
C ILE A 913 -19.57 26.83 9.95
N TYR A 914 -19.14 27.03 11.19
CA TYR A 914 -18.95 26.01 12.24
C TYR A 914 -19.94 26.19 13.39
N ASP A 915 -20.10 25.14 14.18
CA ASP A 915 -20.79 25.24 15.46
C ASP A 915 -20.02 26.11 16.47
N LEU A 916 -20.62 26.37 17.63
CA LEU A 916 -20.01 27.20 18.69
C LEU A 916 -18.74 26.59 19.31
N ASN A 917 -18.47 25.31 19.09
CA ASN A 917 -17.27 24.63 19.59
C ASN A 917 -16.13 24.69 18.57
N GLY A 918 -16.35 25.25 17.37
CA GLY A 918 -15.37 25.26 16.29
C GLY A 918 -15.21 23.90 15.63
N ASN A 919 -16.15 22.98 15.82
CA ASN A 919 -16.16 21.70 15.13
C ASN A 919 -16.80 21.88 13.75
N PRO A 920 -16.23 21.32 12.66
CA PRO A 920 -16.89 21.28 11.37
C PRO A 920 -18.12 20.39 11.55
N SER A 921 -19.27 21.01 11.76
CA SER A 921 -20.53 20.30 11.84
C SER A 921 -21.25 20.51 10.53
N LEU A 922 -21.22 19.49 9.67
CA LEU A 922 -22.01 19.39 8.44
C LEU A 922 -23.47 19.81 8.66
N SER A 923 -23.98 19.59 9.88
CA SER A 923 -25.30 20.01 10.39
C SER A 923 -25.54 21.53 10.50
N THR A 924 -24.56 22.36 10.15
CA THR A 924 -24.69 23.82 10.18
C THR A 924 -24.74 24.40 8.77
N LEU A 925 -23.88 23.89 7.88
CA LEU A 925 -23.90 24.26 6.47
C LEU A 925 -25.15 23.73 5.77
N ASP A 926 -25.57 22.49 6.04
CA ASP A 926 -26.83 21.93 5.52
C ASP A 926 -28.04 22.82 5.89
N THR A 927 -28.08 23.35 7.11
CA THR A 927 -29.16 24.19 7.62
C THR A 927 -29.15 25.52 6.87
N PHE A 928 -27.96 26.11 6.66
CA PHE A 928 -27.83 27.34 5.89
C PHE A 928 -28.25 27.15 4.43
N LEU A 929 -27.70 26.15 3.74
CA LEU A 929 -28.03 25.85 2.34
C LEU A 929 -29.49 25.45 2.16
N GLY A 930 -30.03 24.66 3.09
CA GLY A 930 -31.44 24.32 3.15
C GLY A 930 -32.31 25.57 3.27
N ASN A 931 -32.00 26.48 4.20
CA ASN A 931 -32.76 27.74 4.34
C ASN A 931 -32.70 28.61 3.08
N VAL A 932 -31.53 28.68 2.41
CA VAL A 932 -31.37 29.37 1.13
C VAL A 932 -32.26 28.75 0.05
N TYR A 933 -32.18 27.43 -0.12
CA TYR A 933 -32.96 26.70 -1.12
C TYR A 933 -34.47 26.83 -0.89
N ASN A 934 -34.93 26.69 0.35
CA ASN A 934 -36.35 26.85 0.69
C ASN A 934 -36.86 28.27 0.44
N TRP A 935 -36.01 29.27 0.71
CA TRP A 935 -36.35 30.66 0.46
C TRP A 935 -36.55 30.93 -1.04
N TRP A 936 -35.71 30.36 -1.91
CA TRP A 936 -35.90 30.40 -3.36
C TRP A 936 -37.24 29.80 -3.83
N GLY A 937 -37.78 28.82 -3.09
CA GLY A 937 -39.06 28.17 -3.37
C GLY A 937 -40.33 28.87 -2.85
N THR A 938 -40.25 30.08 -2.25
CA THR A 938 -41.42 30.75 -1.63
C THR A 938 -42.29 31.63 -2.54
N LEU A 939 -42.21 31.50 -3.88
CA LEU A 939 -43.19 32.04 -4.84
C LEU A 939 -43.96 30.92 -5.57
N THR A 940 -45.02 30.44 -4.90
CA THR A 940 -46.19 29.69 -5.41
C THR A 940 -45.95 28.58 -6.45
N ASP A 941 -45.61 27.38 -6.01
CA ASP A 941 -46.45 26.18 -6.13
C ASP A 941 -46.01 25.15 -5.08
N ILE A 942 -46.94 24.43 -4.48
CA ILE A 942 -46.66 23.57 -3.32
C ILE A 942 -45.96 22.30 -3.78
N ARG A 943 -44.64 22.23 -3.55
CA ARG A 943 -44.00 21.02 -3.04
C ARG A 943 -43.56 21.36 -1.62
N GLU A 944 -44.23 20.81 -0.61
CA GLU A 944 -43.69 20.84 0.74
C GLU A 944 -42.33 20.14 0.69
N LEU A 945 -41.24 20.91 0.71
CA LEU A 945 -40.00 20.40 1.28
C LEU A 945 -40.29 20.20 2.75
N ASP A 946 -40.51 18.94 3.11
CA ASP A 946 -40.67 18.53 4.49
C ASP A 946 -39.32 18.62 5.20
N LEU A 947 -38.93 19.84 5.60
CA LEU A 947 -37.76 20.13 6.44
C LEU A 947 -37.92 19.63 7.88
N THR A 948 -38.96 18.83 8.12
CA THR A 948 -39.15 18.11 9.37
C THR A 948 -39.07 16.61 9.20
N ALA A 949 -38.63 16.09 8.02
CA ALA A 949 -38.43 14.66 7.83
C ALA A 949 -37.61 14.12 9.01
N PRO A 950 -38.25 13.41 9.96
CA PRO A 950 -37.50 12.76 11.02
C PRO A 950 -36.56 11.82 10.31
N ILE A 951 -35.32 11.68 10.79
CA ILE A 951 -34.43 10.59 10.38
C ILE A 951 -35.29 9.32 10.42
N SER A 952 -35.77 8.83 9.29
CA SER A 952 -36.81 7.81 9.33
C SER A 952 -36.16 6.48 9.65
N TYR A 953 -36.95 5.54 10.14
CA TYR A 953 -36.44 4.19 10.26
C TYR A 953 -36.12 3.66 8.86
N SER A 954 -34.89 3.18 8.67
CA SER A 954 -34.49 2.53 7.43
C SER A 954 -33.51 1.40 7.71
N LEU A 955 -33.61 0.33 6.92
CA LEU A 955 -32.66 -0.78 6.92
C LEU A 955 -31.97 -0.83 5.55
N ALA A 956 -30.67 -0.53 5.50
CA ALA A 956 -29.90 -0.57 4.26
C ALA A 956 -29.62 -2.00 3.81
N GLN A 957 -29.34 -2.16 2.52
CA GLN A 957 -28.82 -3.41 1.98
C GLN A 957 -27.44 -3.69 2.61
N ASN A 958 -27.19 -4.93 3.04
CA ASN A 958 -25.93 -5.31 3.67
C ASN A 958 -24.79 -5.26 2.65
N TYR A 959 -23.59 -4.87 3.09
CA TYR A 959 -22.41 -4.83 2.22
C TYR A 959 -21.18 -5.42 2.92
N PRO A 960 -20.40 -6.29 2.26
CA PRO A 960 -20.65 -6.87 0.92
C PRO A 960 -21.89 -7.79 0.89
N ASN A 961 -22.45 -8.06 -0.30
CA ASN A 961 -23.53 -9.03 -0.54
C ASN A 961 -23.50 -9.53 -2.00
N PRO A 962 -23.21 -10.82 -2.30
CA PRO A 962 -22.91 -11.90 -1.35
C PRO A 962 -21.70 -11.64 -0.47
N PHE A 963 -21.58 -12.32 0.67
CA PHE A 963 -20.48 -12.10 1.60
C PHE A 963 -19.89 -13.42 2.12
N ASN A 964 -18.58 -13.39 2.42
CA ASN A 964 -17.82 -14.47 3.04
C ASN A 964 -16.64 -13.91 3.88
N PRO A 965 -16.50 -14.19 5.19
CA PRO A 965 -17.54 -14.71 6.07
C PRO A 965 -18.42 -13.59 6.64
N SER A 966 -18.06 -12.31 6.47
CA SER A 966 -18.73 -11.18 7.16
C SER A 966 -19.35 -10.12 6.27
N THR A 967 -20.45 -9.54 6.73
CA THR A 967 -21.13 -8.40 6.09
C THR A 967 -21.57 -7.37 7.13
N LYS A 968 -21.62 -6.10 6.73
CA LYS A 968 -22.11 -4.98 7.53
C LYS A 968 -23.56 -4.68 7.17
N ILE A 969 -24.41 -4.62 8.18
CA ILE A 969 -25.82 -4.21 8.08
C ILE A 969 -25.92 -2.80 8.67
N THR A 970 -26.31 -1.83 7.84
CA THR A 970 -26.48 -0.43 8.24
C THR A 970 -27.96 -0.10 8.36
N PHE A 971 -28.34 0.74 9.33
CA PHE A 971 -29.72 1.16 9.56
C PHE A 971 -29.78 2.51 10.26
N THR A 972 -30.92 3.19 10.17
CA THR A 972 -31.09 4.55 10.71
C THR A 972 -32.26 4.63 11.69
N LEU A 973 -32.13 5.40 12.77
CA LEU A 973 -33.16 5.59 13.81
C LEU A 973 -33.54 7.07 14.02
N PRO A 974 -34.84 7.44 14.04
CA PRO A 974 -35.35 8.79 14.36
C PRO A 974 -35.15 9.22 15.80
N GLN A 975 -34.86 8.28 16.69
CA GLN A 975 -34.65 8.52 18.11
C GLN A 975 -33.90 7.33 18.72
N GLU A 976 -33.23 7.56 19.85
CA GLU A 976 -32.65 6.46 20.60
C GLU A 976 -33.75 5.54 21.17
N GLU A 977 -33.73 4.26 20.79
CA GLU A 977 -34.66 3.28 21.33
C GLU A 977 -34.08 1.87 21.36
N SER A 978 -34.76 0.97 22.08
CA SER A 978 -34.42 -0.45 22.06
C SER A 978 -34.82 -1.07 20.73
N LEU A 979 -33.93 -1.87 20.15
CA LEU A 979 -34.15 -2.58 18.91
C LEU A 979 -33.51 -3.96 18.93
N LYS A 980 -33.97 -4.80 18.02
CA LYS A 980 -33.42 -6.12 17.76
C LYS A 980 -33.10 -6.27 16.29
N ILE A 981 -31.95 -6.86 16.00
CA ILE A 981 -31.60 -7.30 14.65
C ILE A 981 -31.47 -8.81 14.65
N PHE A 982 -32.29 -9.45 13.84
CA PHE A 982 -32.37 -10.89 13.70
C PHE A 982 -31.88 -11.33 12.34
N VAL A 983 -31.37 -12.54 12.26
CA VAL A 983 -31.10 -13.25 11.01
C VAL A 983 -31.97 -14.49 10.95
N TYR A 984 -32.64 -14.71 9.82
CA TYR A 984 -33.50 -15.86 9.55
C TYR A 984 -33.01 -16.60 8.31
N ASN A 985 -33.23 -17.91 8.28
CA ASN A 985 -33.04 -18.70 7.06
C ASN A 985 -34.28 -18.65 6.15
N VAL A 986 -34.20 -19.27 4.96
CA VAL A 986 -35.32 -19.34 3.99
C VAL A 986 -36.59 -20.02 4.50
N LYS A 987 -36.52 -20.79 5.59
CA LYS A 987 -37.69 -21.42 6.24
C LYS A 987 -38.33 -20.53 7.31
N GLY A 988 -37.82 -19.31 7.50
CA GLY A 988 -38.24 -18.38 8.55
C GLY A 988 -37.77 -18.77 9.96
N GLN A 989 -36.79 -19.67 10.07
CA GLN A 989 -36.24 -20.05 11.37
C GLN A 989 -35.19 -19.02 11.79
N LEU A 990 -35.24 -18.58 13.05
CA LEU A 990 -34.23 -17.68 13.62
C LEU A 990 -32.88 -18.40 13.65
N VAL A 991 -31.87 -17.72 13.10
CA VAL A 991 -30.49 -18.19 12.97
C VAL A 991 -29.60 -17.49 13.99
N LYS A 992 -29.70 -16.16 14.08
CA LYS A 992 -28.90 -15.36 15.01
C LYS A 992 -29.61 -14.10 15.46
N THR A 993 -29.40 -13.70 16.71
CA THR A 993 -29.70 -12.36 17.19
C THR A 993 -28.41 -11.53 17.16
N LEU A 994 -28.30 -10.60 16.21
CA LEU A 994 -27.10 -9.78 16.00
C LEU A 994 -27.00 -8.62 16.99
N PHE A 995 -28.16 -8.08 17.37
CA PHE A 995 -28.25 -6.94 18.27
C PHE A 995 -29.55 -7.08 19.08
N ASP A 996 -29.49 -6.88 20.38
CA ASP A 996 -30.65 -6.83 21.29
C ASP A 996 -30.33 -5.84 22.42
N SER A 997 -30.34 -4.55 22.07
CA SER A 997 -29.96 -3.46 22.98
C SER A 997 -30.56 -2.13 22.51
N LYS A 998 -30.16 -1.03 23.13
CA LYS A 998 -30.53 0.33 22.74
C LYS A 998 -29.63 0.83 21.59
N GLY A 999 -30.24 1.25 20.48
CA GLY A 999 -29.54 1.90 19.36
C GLY A 999 -29.50 3.42 19.50
N ASN A 1000 -28.53 4.07 18.85
CA ASN A 1000 -28.34 5.52 18.92
C ASN A 1000 -29.22 6.24 17.88
N PHE A 1001 -29.62 7.48 18.15
CA PHE A 1001 -30.22 8.35 17.14
C PHE A 1001 -29.27 8.51 15.94
N GLY A 1002 -29.80 8.45 14.70
CA GLY A 1002 -29.00 8.54 13.48
C GLY A 1002 -28.57 7.18 12.91
N PHE A 1003 -27.44 7.16 12.20
CA PHE A 1003 -26.92 5.97 11.53
C PHE A 1003 -26.26 4.99 12.52
N ASN A 1004 -26.56 3.71 12.36
CA ASN A 1004 -26.05 2.62 13.16
C ASN A 1004 -25.63 1.47 12.23
N SER A 1005 -24.77 0.58 12.72
CA SER A 1005 -24.43 -0.64 11.98
C SER A 1005 -24.11 -1.83 12.89
N VAL A 1006 -24.29 -3.04 12.36
CA VAL A 1006 -23.95 -4.30 13.02
C VAL A 1006 -23.32 -5.26 12.00
N VAL A 1007 -22.38 -6.09 12.44
CA VAL A 1007 -21.70 -7.08 11.58
C VAL A 1007 -22.25 -8.47 11.85
N TRP A 1008 -22.51 -9.23 10.77
CA TRP A 1008 -22.75 -10.66 10.86
C TRP A 1008 -21.62 -11.43 10.18
N ASN A 1009 -21.08 -12.43 10.86
CA ASN A 1009 -19.98 -13.28 10.41
C ASN A 1009 -20.43 -14.69 9.97
N GLY A 1010 -21.68 -14.84 9.51
CA GLY A 1010 -22.16 -16.14 9.01
C GLY A 1010 -22.27 -17.24 10.07
N THR A 1011 -22.51 -16.90 11.34
CA THR A 1011 -22.69 -17.86 12.44
C THR A 1011 -24.10 -17.82 13.04
N ASP A 1012 -24.52 -18.89 13.72
CA ASP A 1012 -25.74 -18.95 14.53
C ASP A 1012 -25.52 -18.45 15.98
N ASP A 1013 -26.55 -18.47 16.81
CA ASP A 1013 -26.50 -18.07 18.23
C ASP A 1013 -25.60 -18.98 19.10
N LEU A 1014 -25.22 -20.17 18.61
CA LEU A 1014 -24.27 -21.08 19.27
C LEU A 1014 -22.82 -20.86 18.78
N GLY A 1015 -22.59 -19.85 17.94
CA GLY A 1015 -21.29 -19.55 17.34
C GLY A 1015 -20.90 -20.50 16.20
N LYS A 1016 -21.82 -21.36 15.72
CA LYS A 1016 -21.52 -22.29 14.63
C LYS A 1016 -21.80 -21.66 13.27
N SER A 1017 -20.92 -21.88 12.31
CA SER A 1017 -21.10 -21.37 10.96
C SER A 1017 -22.31 -22.00 10.25
N VAL A 1018 -23.16 -21.16 9.65
CA VAL A 1018 -24.42 -21.56 9.00
C VAL A 1018 -24.17 -22.06 7.58
N SER A 1019 -25.11 -22.69 6.89
CA SER A 1019 -24.87 -23.16 5.50
C SER A 1019 -24.82 -22.00 4.50
N SER A 1020 -24.08 -22.11 3.39
CA SER A 1020 -24.24 -21.17 2.27
C SER A 1020 -25.71 -21.09 1.87
N GLY A 1021 -26.18 -19.90 1.51
CA GLY A 1021 -27.55 -19.70 1.07
C GLY A 1021 -28.10 -18.33 1.40
N ILE A 1022 -29.40 -18.20 1.13
CA ILE A 1022 -30.13 -16.96 1.35
C ILE A 1022 -30.56 -16.88 2.81
N TYR A 1023 -30.26 -15.73 3.41
CA TYR A 1023 -30.71 -15.34 4.72
C TYR A 1023 -31.49 -14.03 4.63
N PHE A 1024 -32.30 -13.78 5.64
CA PHE A 1024 -33.06 -12.54 5.78
C PHE A 1024 -32.66 -11.92 7.09
N TYR A 1025 -32.25 -10.66 7.08
CA TYR A 1025 -32.07 -9.91 8.30
C TYR A 1025 -33.24 -8.96 8.51
N LYS A 1026 -33.63 -8.82 9.77
CA LYS A 1026 -34.80 -8.05 10.18
C LYS A 1026 -34.42 -7.08 11.28
N LEU A 1027 -34.74 -5.81 11.10
CA LEU A 1027 -34.74 -4.80 12.16
C LEU A 1027 -36.13 -4.78 12.81
N GLU A 1028 -36.21 -4.87 14.13
CA GLU A 1028 -37.42 -4.63 14.92
C GLU A 1028 -37.13 -3.58 15.99
N THR A 1029 -37.95 -2.56 16.11
CA THR A 1029 -37.77 -1.51 17.13
C THR A 1029 -38.89 -1.50 18.17
N ALA A 1030 -38.64 -0.93 19.35
CA ALA A 1030 -39.62 -0.84 20.44
C ALA A 1030 -40.85 0.00 20.07
N SER A 1031 -40.69 0.97 19.17
CA SER A 1031 -41.76 1.77 18.57
C SER A 1031 -42.61 1.03 17.54
N GLY A 1032 -42.20 -0.19 17.15
CA GLY A 1032 -42.97 -1.08 16.27
C GLY A 1032 -42.56 -1.03 14.79
N PHE A 1033 -41.45 -0.35 14.44
CA PHE A 1033 -40.91 -0.42 13.08
C PHE A 1033 -40.31 -1.81 12.82
N SER A 1034 -40.56 -2.34 11.62
CA SER A 1034 -40.07 -3.64 11.21
C SER A 1034 -39.77 -3.66 9.71
N GLU A 1035 -38.50 -3.86 9.34
CA GLU A 1035 -38.08 -4.00 7.95
C GLU A 1035 -37.21 -5.25 7.78
N ILE A 1036 -37.35 -5.92 6.64
CA ILE A 1036 -36.61 -7.15 6.30
C ILE A 1036 -35.89 -6.94 4.98
N LYS A 1037 -34.62 -7.34 4.93
CA LYS A 1037 -33.81 -7.37 3.71
C LYS A 1037 -33.19 -8.75 3.53
N LYS A 1038 -32.84 -9.07 2.29
CA LYS A 1038 -32.25 -10.34 1.87
C LYS A 1038 -30.73 -10.20 1.84
N MET A 1039 -30.01 -11.21 2.29
CA MET A 1039 -28.56 -11.33 2.13
C MET A 1039 -28.18 -12.74 1.69
N THR A 1040 -27.05 -12.86 1.01
CA THR A 1040 -26.53 -14.13 0.50
C THR A 1040 -25.21 -14.42 1.20
N PHE A 1041 -25.19 -15.46 2.02
CA PHE A 1041 -23.98 -15.95 2.66
C PHE A 1041 -23.36 -17.07 1.82
N LEU A 1042 -22.06 -16.99 1.58
CA LEU A 1042 -21.29 -18.02 0.88
C LEU A 1042 -20.23 -18.54 1.85
N LYS A 1043 -20.24 -19.84 2.14
CA LYS A 1043 -19.11 -20.55 2.75
C LYS A 1043 -18.02 -20.78 1.73
#